data_AF-A0A0W1AJX7-F1
#
_entry.id   AF-A0A0W1AJX7-F1
#
_cell.length_a   1.000
_cell.length_b   1.000
_cell.length_c   1.000
_cell.angle_alpha   90.00
_cell.angle_beta   90.00
_cell.angle_gamma   90.00
#
_symmetry.space_group_name_H-M   'P 1'
#
loop_
_entity.id
_entity.type
_entity.pdbx_description
1 polymer ?
#
loop_
_entity_poly.entity_id
_entity_poly.type
_entity_poly.pdbx_seq_one_letter_code
_entity_poly.pdbx_strand_id
1 'polypeptide(L)'
;MLVKDVKQFIEQLATSGKLAFCDIDLYDLMVSRFESSDSSIEISAEDVGFLLEVYATRWKSVFDTENDYTMNSLGINKLWIDFAWELSPVVNKPVYQILLPEVTNERDFNDLSFLTETIQLENFYLGEGGKTLYRKRTFCEHLLAFGYQLSTYRDFSRTQLRPVTVDELTRLKSCKHNQGEFQIGSDKFTNFWEFLNKRVFPALLGKGEMPLELLPKLLRLIQDYFSFKSAGKDFGLFKQSANHFFHLIEKGNVGNINVLYGQKILVQTKKDYLLNFLITINRARDYTLDNELNALLVWLKKVHPALGSSRVLEGDVCRPIPVQASSSSSSSSSSSSSSSSSSSSSSSSSSSSSSSSSSFFSSPRRRTSTKISMNPCYQLIVSMMLHGFKRDWFAATCYINLWDLSNPVIPEVREMYKLFLPALLENRDEDLAGIFASVKERFFDPIRNKDGFFLWFSSYSANSGWYDAVREGRLDVIWFEPELFLNALINFEPAGKTVKTQINSFLDILIRTYAQGDSELLKRFRVNIFFNKFLQQLAPQDKESMIVALQSCSLDESRKNFLPNCTQYIANRLDYMYREKYGKILSSSVEVTRKDPESTTPLESFKNPGFLIDSYKRALRNIGMQTDSSIWKYLTKLAKPILSLDDLEAARSSQPFMGYLGAPT
;
A
#
# COMPACT_ATOMS: atom_id res chain seq x y z
N MET A 1 21.53 -4.07 -24.94
CA MET A 1 22.30 -5.22 -24.40
C MET A 1 22.87 -5.98 -25.58
N LEU A 2 24.15 -6.33 -25.51
CA LEU A 2 24.86 -7.02 -26.59
C LEU A 2 24.84 -8.53 -26.36
N VAL A 3 25.00 -9.30 -27.44
CA VAL A 3 25.22 -10.76 -27.37
C VAL A 3 26.42 -11.09 -26.48
N LYS A 4 27.45 -10.22 -26.43
CA LYS A 4 28.59 -10.35 -25.52
C LYS A 4 28.17 -10.50 -24.06
N ASP A 5 27.18 -9.73 -23.60
CA ASP A 5 26.73 -9.72 -22.20
C ASP A 5 26.10 -11.09 -21.84
N VAL A 6 25.34 -11.66 -22.78
CA VAL A 6 24.78 -13.03 -22.66
C VAL A 6 25.88 -14.09 -22.62
N LYS A 7 26.88 -14.00 -23.51
CA LYS A 7 28.03 -14.92 -23.52
C LYS A 7 28.84 -14.85 -22.23
N GLN A 8 29.01 -13.66 -21.66
CA GLN A 8 29.68 -13.48 -20.37
C GLN A 8 28.89 -14.15 -19.25
N PHE A 9 27.57 -14.03 -19.22
CA PHE A 9 26.72 -14.74 -18.26
C PHE A 9 26.84 -16.28 -18.38
N ILE A 10 26.85 -16.80 -19.62
CA ILE A 10 27.06 -18.23 -19.90
C ILE A 10 28.43 -18.69 -19.35
N GLU A 11 29.49 -17.93 -19.60
CA GLU A 11 30.84 -18.24 -19.07
C GLU A 11 30.90 -18.21 -17.54
N GLN A 12 30.20 -17.25 -16.92
CA GLN A 12 30.07 -17.19 -15.45
C GLN A 12 29.35 -18.42 -14.90
N LEU A 13 28.28 -18.89 -15.55
CA LEU A 13 27.61 -20.14 -15.14
C LEU A 13 28.55 -21.34 -15.24
N ALA A 14 29.30 -21.48 -16.34
CA ALA A 14 30.25 -22.57 -16.55
C ALA A 14 31.35 -22.62 -15.48
N THR A 15 31.77 -21.46 -14.97
CA THR A 15 32.83 -21.33 -13.97
C THR A 15 32.33 -21.32 -12.52
N SER A 16 31.02 -21.20 -12.29
CA SER A 16 30.40 -21.06 -10.95
C SER A 16 30.39 -22.34 -10.08
N GLY A 17 30.89 -23.46 -10.60
CA GLY A 17 30.98 -24.74 -9.90
C GLY A 17 29.87 -25.71 -10.27
N LYS A 18 29.35 -26.47 -9.30
CA LYS A 18 28.32 -27.49 -9.54
C LYS A 18 26.95 -26.82 -9.76
N LEU A 19 26.52 -26.76 -11.01
CA LEU A 19 25.19 -26.31 -11.39
C LEU A 19 24.10 -27.26 -10.86
N ALA A 20 22.93 -26.69 -10.53
CA ALA A 20 21.73 -27.49 -10.29
C ALA A 20 21.32 -28.19 -11.60
N PHE A 21 20.65 -29.35 -11.50
CA PHE A 21 20.26 -30.12 -12.68
C PHE A 21 19.50 -29.28 -13.72
N CYS A 22 18.54 -28.46 -13.28
CA CYS A 22 17.80 -27.55 -14.17
C CYS A 22 18.69 -26.46 -14.80
N ASP A 23 19.74 -26.02 -14.11
CA ASP A 23 20.63 -24.98 -14.63
C ASP A 23 21.56 -25.51 -15.73
N ILE A 24 21.87 -26.82 -15.73
CA ILE A 24 22.66 -27.48 -16.77
C ILE A 24 21.90 -27.47 -18.11
N ASP A 25 20.64 -27.92 -18.09
CA ASP A 25 19.80 -27.97 -19.30
C ASP A 25 19.62 -26.56 -19.91
N LEU A 26 19.41 -25.56 -19.05
CA LEU A 26 19.25 -24.17 -19.48
C LEU A 26 20.57 -23.56 -19.98
N TYR A 27 21.69 -23.90 -19.34
CA TYR A 27 23.01 -23.52 -19.82
C TYR A 27 23.27 -24.05 -21.23
N ASP A 28 23.03 -25.34 -21.48
CA ASP A 28 23.24 -25.97 -22.79
C ASP A 28 22.34 -25.34 -23.86
N LEU A 29 21.08 -25.04 -23.53
CA LEU A 29 20.16 -24.31 -24.41
C LEU A 29 20.68 -22.92 -24.78
N MET A 30 21.21 -22.17 -23.81
CA MET A 30 21.76 -20.84 -24.04
C MET A 30 23.06 -20.91 -24.88
N VAL A 31 23.96 -21.85 -24.58
CA VAL A 31 25.18 -22.08 -25.38
C VAL A 31 24.79 -22.36 -26.83
N SER A 32 23.90 -23.34 -27.06
CA SER A 32 23.48 -23.70 -28.43
C SER A 32 22.84 -22.53 -29.19
N ARG A 33 22.15 -21.62 -28.49
CA ARG A 33 21.50 -20.46 -29.12
C ARG A 33 22.51 -19.36 -29.47
N PHE A 34 23.47 -19.08 -28.61
CA PHE A 34 24.33 -17.89 -28.72
C PHE A 34 25.78 -18.18 -29.15
N GLU A 35 26.25 -19.44 -29.19
CA GLU A 35 27.64 -19.80 -29.50
C GLU A 35 28.12 -19.17 -30.82
N SER A 36 27.35 -19.33 -31.89
CA SER A 36 27.67 -18.85 -33.24
C SER A 36 27.35 -17.37 -33.50
N SER A 37 26.64 -16.71 -32.58
CA SER A 37 26.24 -15.31 -32.72
C SER A 37 27.44 -14.36 -32.55
N ASP A 38 27.50 -13.29 -33.34
CA ASP A 38 28.54 -12.25 -33.19
C ASP A 38 28.32 -11.45 -31.90
N SER A 39 29.35 -11.41 -31.04
CA SER A 39 29.32 -10.74 -29.74
C SER A 39 29.05 -9.23 -29.82
N SER A 40 29.32 -8.59 -30.96
CA SER A 40 29.17 -7.15 -31.16
C SER A 40 27.74 -6.71 -31.50
N ILE A 41 26.83 -7.64 -31.78
CA ILE A 41 25.45 -7.36 -32.19
C ILE A 41 24.55 -7.21 -30.95
N GLU A 42 23.55 -6.33 -31.03
CA GLU A 42 22.49 -6.22 -30.03
C GLU A 42 21.57 -7.45 -30.05
N ILE A 43 21.12 -7.91 -28.88
CA ILE A 43 20.17 -9.04 -28.83
C ILE A 43 18.87 -8.67 -29.55
N SER A 44 18.37 -9.59 -30.38
CA SER A 44 17.12 -9.37 -31.12
C SER A 44 15.89 -9.51 -30.22
N ALA A 45 14.72 -9.08 -30.71
CA ALA A 45 13.45 -9.31 -30.00
C ALA A 45 13.15 -10.81 -29.79
N GLU A 46 13.59 -11.67 -30.73
CA GLU A 46 13.45 -13.13 -30.61
C GLU A 46 14.36 -13.66 -29.50
N ASP A 47 15.59 -13.16 -29.41
CA ASP A 47 16.55 -13.54 -28.35
C ASP A 47 16.06 -13.09 -26.97
N VAL A 48 15.47 -11.90 -26.88
CA VAL A 48 14.80 -11.44 -25.66
C VAL A 48 13.66 -12.38 -25.27
N GLY A 49 12.80 -12.77 -26.22
CA GLY A 49 11.74 -13.74 -25.98
C GLY A 49 12.26 -15.09 -25.48
N PHE A 50 13.34 -15.58 -26.09
CA PHE A 50 14.03 -16.81 -25.67
C PHE A 50 14.57 -16.71 -24.24
N LEU A 51 15.28 -15.64 -23.89
CA LEU A 51 15.82 -15.44 -22.54
C LEU A 51 14.72 -15.38 -21.48
N LEU A 52 13.60 -14.72 -21.78
CA LEU A 52 12.45 -14.70 -20.86
C LEU A 52 11.84 -16.11 -20.66
N GLU A 53 11.82 -16.94 -21.70
CA GLU A 53 11.36 -18.34 -21.59
C GLU A 53 12.33 -19.20 -20.78
N VAL A 54 13.64 -18.94 -20.89
CA VAL A 54 14.68 -19.56 -20.04
C VAL A 54 14.42 -19.24 -18.57
N TYR A 55 14.16 -17.98 -18.22
CA TYR A 55 13.79 -17.59 -16.85
C TYR A 55 12.49 -18.25 -16.38
N ALA A 56 11.46 -18.31 -17.23
CA ALA A 56 10.20 -18.97 -16.89
C ALA A 56 10.38 -20.48 -16.66
N THR A 57 11.22 -21.14 -17.45
CA THR A 57 11.54 -22.56 -17.30
C THR A 57 12.33 -22.81 -16.03
N ARG A 58 13.31 -21.95 -15.73
CA ARG A 58 14.05 -22.00 -14.48
C ARG A 58 13.13 -21.84 -13.28
N TRP A 59 12.28 -20.82 -13.29
CA TRP A 59 11.38 -20.50 -12.18
C TRP A 59 10.52 -21.71 -11.78
N LYS A 60 9.91 -22.39 -12.76
CA LYS A 60 9.12 -23.62 -12.52
C LYS A 60 9.92 -24.73 -11.83
N SER A 61 11.24 -24.78 -12.04
CA SER A 61 12.14 -25.79 -11.48
C SER A 61 12.65 -25.41 -10.09
N VAL A 62 12.78 -24.12 -9.79
CA VAL A 62 13.36 -23.62 -8.54
C VAL A 62 12.34 -23.13 -7.51
N PHE A 63 11.09 -22.91 -7.91
CA PHE A 63 10.00 -22.48 -7.01
C PHE A 63 9.86 -23.41 -5.80
N ASP A 64 9.82 -22.83 -4.59
CA ASP A 64 9.74 -23.55 -3.31
C ASP A 64 10.87 -24.59 -3.11
N THR A 65 12.03 -24.39 -3.75
CA THR A 65 13.28 -25.14 -3.52
C THR A 65 14.33 -24.27 -2.83
N GLU A 66 15.50 -24.86 -2.54
CA GLU A 66 16.65 -24.11 -2.01
C GLU A 66 17.25 -23.08 -2.99
N ASN A 67 16.91 -23.19 -4.28
CA ASN A 67 17.30 -22.26 -5.34
C ASN A 67 16.19 -21.23 -5.65
N ASP A 68 15.14 -21.13 -4.83
CA ASP A 68 14.13 -20.09 -4.96
C ASP A 68 14.74 -18.70 -4.67
N TYR A 69 14.54 -17.75 -5.59
CA TYR A 69 15.11 -16.40 -5.49
C TYR A 69 14.65 -15.62 -4.25
N THR A 70 13.48 -15.94 -3.69
CA THR A 70 12.96 -15.33 -2.45
C THR A 70 13.52 -15.96 -1.18
N MET A 71 14.20 -17.11 -1.30
CA MET A 71 14.79 -17.84 -0.18
C MET A 71 16.32 -17.71 -0.12
N ASN A 72 16.97 -17.54 -1.28
CA ASN A 72 18.42 -17.50 -1.42
C ASN A 72 18.83 -16.64 -2.63
N SER A 73 19.50 -15.50 -2.44
CA SER A 73 20.09 -14.73 -3.55
C SER A 73 21.56 -15.05 -3.83
N LEU A 74 22.19 -15.97 -3.09
CA LEU A 74 23.63 -16.24 -3.20
C LEU A 74 23.96 -17.32 -4.24
N GLY A 75 25.25 -17.47 -4.54
CA GLY A 75 25.76 -18.52 -5.42
C GLY A 75 25.26 -18.36 -6.87
N ILE A 76 24.77 -19.44 -7.46
CA ILE A 76 24.24 -19.45 -8.84
C ILE A 76 23.06 -18.48 -8.97
N ASN A 77 22.19 -18.37 -7.96
CA ASN A 77 21.08 -17.42 -8.00
C ASN A 77 21.55 -15.98 -8.15
N LYS A 78 22.72 -15.62 -7.59
CA LYS A 78 23.29 -14.28 -7.75
C LYS A 78 23.57 -13.98 -9.22
N LEU A 79 24.14 -14.93 -9.97
CA LEU A 79 24.43 -14.76 -11.39
C LEU A 79 23.14 -14.53 -12.20
N TRP A 80 22.10 -15.34 -11.92
CA TRP A 80 20.79 -15.17 -12.55
C TRP A 80 20.13 -13.84 -12.21
N ILE A 81 20.27 -13.36 -10.97
CA ILE A 81 19.73 -12.06 -10.52
C ILE A 81 20.48 -10.91 -11.20
N ASP A 82 21.82 -10.95 -11.21
CA ASP A 82 22.67 -9.93 -11.80
C ASP A 82 22.39 -9.82 -13.32
N PHE A 83 22.25 -10.95 -14.01
CA PHE A 83 21.87 -10.96 -15.44
C PHE A 83 20.44 -10.42 -15.68
N ALA A 84 19.49 -10.68 -14.76
CA ALA A 84 18.13 -10.14 -14.87
C ALA A 84 18.10 -8.61 -14.73
N TRP A 85 19.02 -8.04 -13.93
CA TRP A 85 19.21 -6.59 -13.84
C TRP A 85 19.67 -5.98 -15.17
N GLU A 86 20.60 -6.62 -15.86
CA GLU A 86 21.08 -6.17 -17.16
C GLU A 86 19.99 -6.29 -18.24
N LEU A 87 19.16 -7.34 -18.16
CA LEU A 87 18.06 -7.59 -19.10
C LEU A 87 16.86 -6.65 -18.87
N SER A 88 16.60 -6.23 -17.63
CA SER A 88 15.46 -5.39 -17.24
C SER A 88 15.22 -4.12 -18.07
N PRO A 89 16.23 -3.24 -18.32
CA PRO A 89 16.02 -2.06 -19.16
C PRO A 89 15.70 -2.40 -20.61
N VAL A 90 16.13 -3.57 -21.12
CA VAL A 90 15.85 -4.01 -22.49
C VAL A 90 14.40 -4.45 -22.64
N VAL A 91 13.88 -5.17 -21.64
CA VAL A 91 12.51 -5.72 -21.67
C VAL A 91 11.46 -4.77 -21.13
N ASN A 92 11.89 -3.65 -20.53
CA ASN A 92 11.02 -2.70 -19.83
C ASN A 92 10.11 -3.41 -18.79
N LYS A 93 10.71 -4.33 -18.02
CA LYS A 93 10.06 -5.05 -16.91
C LYS A 93 10.90 -4.91 -15.66
N PRO A 94 10.29 -4.81 -14.46
CA PRO A 94 11.03 -4.86 -13.22
C PRO A 94 11.69 -6.25 -13.05
N VAL A 95 12.86 -6.26 -12.43
CA VAL A 95 13.70 -7.46 -12.28
C VAL A 95 12.96 -8.64 -11.65
N TYR A 96 12.13 -8.39 -10.65
CA TYR A 96 11.37 -9.46 -10.02
C TYR A 96 10.35 -10.13 -10.96
N GLN A 97 9.83 -9.44 -11.99
CA GLN A 97 8.94 -10.05 -12.99
C GLN A 97 9.70 -10.84 -14.08
N ILE A 98 11.01 -10.63 -14.20
CA ILE A 98 11.87 -11.49 -15.02
C ILE A 98 12.16 -12.78 -14.28
N LEU A 99 12.55 -12.65 -13.00
CA LEU A 99 12.92 -13.79 -12.15
C LEU A 99 11.70 -14.62 -11.70
N LEU A 100 10.56 -13.96 -11.47
CA LEU A 100 9.32 -14.55 -10.99
C LEU A 100 8.19 -14.22 -11.98
N PRO A 101 8.20 -14.80 -13.19
CA PRO A 101 7.29 -14.39 -14.28
C PRO A 101 5.81 -14.67 -14.00
N GLU A 102 5.49 -15.48 -12.99
CA GLU A 102 4.12 -15.72 -12.54
C GLU A 102 3.57 -14.64 -11.59
N VAL A 103 4.43 -13.71 -11.12
CA VAL A 103 4.02 -12.60 -10.25
C VAL A 103 3.26 -11.56 -11.06
N THR A 104 2.04 -11.28 -10.63
CA THR A 104 1.09 -10.41 -11.35
C THR A 104 0.92 -9.03 -10.72
N ASN A 105 1.25 -8.85 -9.44
CA ASN A 105 1.08 -7.57 -8.77
C ASN A 105 2.32 -6.67 -8.93
N GLU A 106 2.06 -5.37 -9.15
CA GLU A 106 3.09 -4.32 -9.19
C GLU A 106 3.24 -3.59 -7.85
N ARG A 107 2.29 -3.82 -6.94
CA ARG A 107 2.21 -3.17 -5.64
C ARG A 107 1.91 -4.20 -4.57
N ASP A 108 2.41 -3.92 -3.38
CA ASP A 108 2.11 -4.71 -2.21
C ASP A 108 0.65 -4.47 -1.76
N PHE A 109 -0.13 -5.54 -1.56
CA PHE A 109 -1.54 -5.38 -1.16
C PHE A 109 -1.71 -4.88 0.28
N ASN A 110 -0.68 -4.98 1.14
CA ASN A 110 -0.79 -4.53 2.52
C ASN A 110 -0.73 -3.01 2.68
N ASP A 111 0.04 -2.32 1.83
CA ASP A 111 0.24 -0.86 1.93
C ASP A 111 0.07 -0.09 0.61
N LEU A 112 -0.14 -0.80 -0.51
CA LEU A 112 -0.31 -0.27 -1.86
C LEU A 112 0.93 0.45 -2.43
N SER A 113 2.10 0.32 -1.82
CA SER A 113 3.33 0.82 -2.46
C SER A 113 3.80 -0.10 -3.57
N PHE A 114 4.47 0.51 -4.55
CA PHE A 114 5.11 -0.21 -5.63
C PHE A 114 6.22 -1.12 -5.14
N LEU A 115 6.37 -2.27 -5.80
CA LEU A 115 7.43 -3.25 -5.58
C LEU A 115 8.70 -2.86 -6.34
N THR A 116 9.09 -1.58 -6.31
CA THR A 116 10.19 -1.01 -7.11
C THR A 116 11.53 -0.97 -6.37
N GLU A 117 11.56 -1.23 -5.06
CA GLU A 117 12.75 -1.12 -4.19
C GLU A 117 13.78 -2.27 -4.35
N THR A 118 13.83 -2.99 -5.47
CA THR A 118 14.17 -4.43 -5.50
C THR A 118 15.65 -4.83 -5.60
N ILE A 119 16.57 -4.34 -4.75
CA ILE A 119 17.95 -4.88 -4.78
C ILE A 119 18.02 -6.34 -4.26
N GLN A 120 17.18 -6.71 -3.27
CA GLN A 120 17.27 -8.01 -2.59
C GLN A 120 15.93 -8.74 -2.54
N LEU A 121 15.84 -9.89 -3.22
CA LEU A 121 14.60 -10.68 -3.31
C LEU A 121 14.25 -11.43 -2.02
N GLU A 122 15.20 -11.63 -1.11
CA GLU A 122 14.91 -12.23 0.20
C GLU A 122 14.04 -11.31 1.07
N ASN A 123 13.88 -10.04 0.73
CA ASN A 123 12.96 -9.15 1.43
C ASN A 123 11.49 -9.43 1.09
N PHE A 124 11.23 -10.30 0.11
CA PHE A 124 9.90 -10.67 -0.32
C PHE A 124 9.55 -12.09 0.09
N TYR A 125 8.27 -12.41 0.01
CA TYR A 125 7.76 -13.77 0.00
C TYR A 125 6.60 -13.87 -0.97
N LEU A 126 6.39 -15.07 -1.50
CA LEU A 126 5.27 -15.35 -2.40
C LEU A 126 4.02 -15.77 -1.64
N GLY A 127 2.92 -15.14 -2.01
CA GLY A 127 1.59 -15.38 -1.49
C GLY A 127 0.97 -16.69 -1.92
N GLU A 128 -0.31 -16.85 -1.56
CA GLU A 128 -1.17 -17.95 -2.03
C GLU A 128 -1.05 -18.16 -3.55
N GLY A 129 -0.78 -19.40 -3.95
CA GLY A 129 -0.64 -19.77 -5.36
C GLY A 129 0.61 -19.25 -6.10
N GLY A 130 1.54 -18.57 -5.42
CA GLY A 130 2.82 -18.16 -6.02
C GLY A 130 2.74 -16.96 -6.97
N LYS A 131 1.57 -16.32 -7.12
CA LYS A 131 1.32 -15.25 -8.10
C LYS A 131 1.35 -13.83 -7.55
N THR A 132 1.46 -13.70 -6.23
CA THR A 132 1.48 -12.41 -5.54
C THR A 132 2.75 -12.29 -4.73
N LEU A 133 3.46 -11.19 -4.87
CA LEU A 133 4.67 -10.90 -4.13
C LEU A 133 4.36 -9.90 -3.01
N TYR A 134 4.78 -10.21 -1.78
CA TYR A 134 4.62 -9.37 -0.60
C TYR A 134 5.98 -9.01 -0.02
N ARG A 135 6.13 -7.79 0.49
CA ARG A 135 7.30 -7.38 1.26
C ARG A 135 7.16 -7.87 2.71
N LYS A 136 8.21 -8.46 3.25
CA LYS A 136 8.26 -8.83 4.67
C LYS A 136 8.11 -7.60 5.58
N ARG A 137 8.64 -6.45 5.14
CA ARG A 137 8.50 -5.17 5.85
C ARG A 137 7.05 -4.73 6.00
N THR A 138 6.33 -4.61 4.89
CA THR A 138 4.93 -4.17 4.86
C THR A 138 4.04 -5.18 5.58
N PHE A 139 4.35 -6.47 5.47
CA PHE A 139 3.67 -7.51 6.22
C PHE A 139 3.90 -7.37 7.73
N CYS A 140 5.12 -7.01 8.18
CA CYS A 140 5.38 -6.69 9.58
C CYS A 140 4.57 -5.49 10.08
N GLU A 141 4.58 -4.39 9.32
CA GLU A 141 3.84 -3.17 9.63
C GLU A 141 2.34 -3.44 9.70
N HIS A 142 1.83 -4.27 8.78
CA HIS A 142 0.46 -4.80 8.80
C HIS A 142 0.17 -5.58 10.09
N LEU A 143 1.02 -6.55 10.45
CA LEU A 143 0.86 -7.32 11.68
C LEU A 143 0.83 -6.41 12.91
N LEU A 144 1.69 -5.39 12.98
CA LEU A 144 1.68 -4.41 14.07
C LEU A 144 0.35 -3.63 14.13
N ALA A 145 -0.13 -3.14 12.98
CA ALA A 145 -1.36 -2.36 12.88
C ALA A 145 -2.62 -3.17 13.29
N PHE A 146 -2.63 -4.48 13.04
CA PHE A 146 -3.76 -5.35 13.35
C PHE A 146 -3.62 -6.13 14.67
N GLY A 147 -2.70 -5.70 15.55
CA GLY A 147 -2.50 -6.32 16.86
C GLY A 147 -2.02 -7.77 16.76
N TYR A 148 -1.06 -8.00 15.88
CA TYR A 148 -0.44 -9.28 15.55
C TYR A 148 -1.39 -10.37 15.04
N GLN A 149 -2.52 -9.97 14.44
CA GLN A 149 -3.40 -10.90 13.75
C GLN A 149 -2.72 -11.37 12.45
N LEU A 150 -2.36 -12.66 12.39
CA LEU A 150 -1.70 -13.29 11.25
C LEU A 150 -2.63 -13.34 10.02
N SER A 151 -2.62 -12.25 9.26
CA SER A 151 -3.57 -11.98 8.17
C SER A 151 -2.92 -11.11 7.11
N THR A 152 -3.50 -11.07 5.92
CA THR A 152 -3.04 -10.21 4.82
C THR A 152 -4.19 -9.87 3.88
N TYR A 153 -4.02 -8.83 3.07
CA TYR A 153 -4.91 -8.54 1.95
C TYR A 153 -4.53 -9.36 0.72
N ARG A 154 -5.52 -9.74 -0.10
CA ARG A 154 -5.32 -10.53 -1.33
C ARG A 154 -5.55 -9.75 -2.62
N ASP A 155 -6.05 -8.53 -2.52
CA ASP A 155 -6.38 -7.70 -3.66
C ASP A 155 -6.26 -6.20 -3.32
N PHE A 156 -6.42 -5.37 -4.35
CA PHE A 156 -6.41 -3.92 -4.25
C PHE A 156 -7.64 -3.33 -3.56
N SER A 157 -8.72 -4.09 -3.41
CA SER A 157 -9.95 -3.60 -2.77
C SER A 157 -9.75 -3.38 -1.27
N ARG A 158 -8.84 -4.16 -0.66
CA ARG A 158 -8.57 -4.18 0.79
C ARG A 158 -9.85 -4.33 1.62
N THR A 159 -10.88 -4.97 1.05
CA THR A 159 -12.19 -5.11 1.68
C THR A 159 -12.21 -6.22 2.73
N GLN A 160 -11.39 -7.27 2.53
CA GLN A 160 -11.40 -8.46 3.38
C GLN A 160 -9.98 -8.91 3.74
N LEU A 161 -9.76 -9.10 5.04
CA LEU A 161 -8.57 -9.80 5.55
C LEU A 161 -8.73 -11.31 5.37
N ARG A 162 -7.66 -11.96 4.92
CA ARG A 162 -7.58 -13.42 4.79
C ARG A 162 -6.51 -13.98 5.72
N PRO A 163 -6.67 -15.21 6.22
CA PRO A 163 -5.61 -15.87 6.99
C PRO A 163 -4.39 -16.08 6.10
N VAL A 164 -3.20 -15.98 6.70
CA VAL A 164 -1.94 -16.35 6.02
C VAL A 164 -1.95 -17.86 5.84
N THR A 165 -1.68 -18.34 4.62
CA THR A 165 -1.81 -19.76 4.28
C THR A 165 -0.64 -20.58 4.82
N VAL A 166 -0.81 -21.91 4.85
CA VAL A 166 0.27 -22.81 5.28
C VAL A 166 1.47 -22.74 4.32
N ASP A 167 1.23 -22.51 3.02
CA ASP A 167 2.29 -22.30 2.03
C ASP A 167 3.10 -21.03 2.30
N GLU A 168 2.41 -19.91 2.56
CA GLU A 168 3.08 -18.66 2.90
C GLU A 168 3.93 -18.81 4.17
N LEU A 169 3.40 -19.47 5.20
CA LEU A 169 4.14 -19.76 6.43
C LEU A 169 5.33 -20.69 6.19
N THR A 170 5.18 -21.65 5.29
CA THR A 170 6.26 -22.56 4.90
C THR A 170 7.39 -21.81 4.22
N ARG A 171 7.08 -20.87 3.31
CA ARG A 171 8.05 -20.00 2.64
C ARG A 171 8.76 -19.08 3.62
N LEU A 172 7.99 -18.38 4.47
CA LEU A 172 8.53 -17.50 5.50
C LEU A 172 9.46 -18.23 6.47
N LYS A 173 9.15 -19.49 6.84
CA LYS A 173 10.03 -20.34 7.66
C LYS A 173 11.28 -20.81 6.92
N SER A 174 11.21 -20.94 5.60
CA SER A 174 12.29 -21.48 4.76
C SER A 174 13.31 -20.42 4.33
N CYS A 175 13.00 -19.12 4.49
CA CYS A 175 13.96 -18.03 4.31
C CYS A 175 15.05 -18.06 5.39
N LYS A 176 16.09 -18.88 5.17
CA LYS A 176 17.22 -19.07 6.09
C LYS A 176 18.24 -17.92 6.03
N HIS A 177 18.33 -17.23 4.90
CA HIS A 177 19.27 -16.13 4.69
C HIS A 177 18.60 -14.80 4.98
N ASN A 178 18.79 -14.29 6.20
CA ASN A 178 18.69 -12.86 6.46
C ASN A 178 19.93 -12.52 7.30
N GLN A 179 21.00 -12.05 6.68
CA GLN A 179 22.16 -11.52 7.42
C GLN A 179 21.84 -10.17 8.12
N GLY A 180 20.59 -9.71 8.09
CA GLY A 180 20.15 -8.51 8.79
C GLY A 180 19.41 -8.88 10.08
N GLU A 181 20.05 -8.67 11.23
CA GLU A 181 19.29 -8.39 12.44
C GLU A 181 18.44 -7.13 12.21
N PHE A 182 17.21 -7.11 12.70
CA PHE A 182 16.38 -5.92 12.69
C PHE A 182 15.74 -5.70 14.04
N GLN A 183 15.26 -4.48 14.25
CA GLN A 183 14.72 -4.05 15.53
C GLN A 183 13.30 -3.48 15.37
N ILE A 184 12.39 -3.89 16.25
CA ILE A 184 11.07 -3.27 16.40
C ILE A 184 10.94 -2.78 17.83
N GLY A 185 10.87 -1.46 17.99
CA GLY A 185 10.92 -0.86 19.33
C GLY A 185 12.26 -1.14 19.99
N SER A 186 12.25 -1.83 21.14
CA SER A 186 13.46 -2.26 21.86
C SER A 186 13.97 -3.66 21.48
N ASP A 187 13.18 -4.42 20.73
CA ASP A 187 13.45 -5.85 20.51
C ASP A 187 14.22 -6.10 19.23
N LYS A 188 15.29 -6.89 19.34
CA LYS A 188 16.07 -7.37 18.20
C LYS A 188 15.65 -8.77 17.76
N PHE A 189 15.65 -8.99 16.46
CA PHE A 189 15.31 -10.25 15.82
C PHE A 189 16.38 -10.58 14.77
N THR A 190 16.84 -11.83 14.76
CA THR A 190 17.82 -12.36 13.79
C THR A 190 17.22 -12.60 12.41
N ASN A 191 15.91 -12.83 12.33
CA ASN A 191 15.19 -13.02 11.07
C ASN A 191 13.67 -12.88 11.27
N PHE A 192 12.94 -12.85 10.16
CA PHE A 192 11.48 -12.67 10.16
C PHE A 192 10.76 -13.74 10.97
N TRP A 193 11.21 -14.99 10.85
CA TRP A 193 10.59 -16.11 11.53
C TRP A 193 10.71 -16.00 13.05
N GLU A 194 11.83 -15.47 13.55
CA GLU A 194 12.01 -15.19 14.96
C GLU A 194 11.02 -14.11 15.45
N PHE A 195 10.81 -13.05 14.68
CA PHE A 195 9.77 -12.06 14.97
C PHE A 195 8.38 -12.69 15.06
N LEU A 196 8.01 -13.55 14.09
CA LEU A 196 6.75 -14.27 14.14
C LEU A 196 6.64 -15.12 15.41
N ASN A 197 7.69 -15.87 15.77
CA ASN A 197 7.67 -16.72 16.97
C ASN A 197 7.60 -15.93 18.29
N LYS A 198 8.33 -14.82 18.40
CA LYS A 198 8.44 -14.04 19.64
C LYS A 198 7.28 -13.09 19.87
N ARG A 199 6.74 -12.48 18.80
CA ARG A 199 5.70 -11.44 18.91
C ARG A 199 4.34 -11.90 18.39
N VAL A 200 4.29 -12.61 17.27
CA VAL A 200 3.02 -12.93 16.60
C VAL A 200 2.36 -14.18 17.18
N PHE A 201 3.07 -15.30 17.25
CA PHE A 201 2.51 -16.58 17.68
C PHE A 201 1.93 -16.57 19.10
N PRO A 202 2.52 -15.87 20.09
CA PRO A 202 1.92 -15.74 21.42
C PRO A 202 0.59 -14.98 21.41
N ALA A 203 0.37 -14.08 20.45
CA ALA A 203 -0.84 -13.27 20.33
C ALA A 203 -1.99 -13.97 19.60
N LEU A 204 -1.73 -15.10 18.94
CA LEU A 204 -2.73 -15.80 18.10
C LEU A 204 -3.94 -16.32 18.89
N LEU A 205 -3.78 -16.58 20.19
CA LEU A 205 -4.86 -17.03 21.07
C LEU A 205 -5.75 -15.90 21.59
N GLY A 206 -5.40 -14.64 21.34
CA GLY A 206 -6.08 -13.48 21.93
C GLY A 206 -7.39 -13.07 21.27
N LYS A 207 -7.68 -13.54 20.06
CA LYS A 207 -8.86 -13.13 19.26
C LYS A 207 -9.43 -14.29 18.45
N GLY A 208 -10.68 -14.66 18.69
CA GLY A 208 -11.42 -15.69 17.94
C GLY A 208 -11.81 -16.89 18.81
N GLU A 209 -12.39 -17.90 18.17
CA GLU A 209 -12.82 -19.15 18.79
C GLU A 209 -12.16 -20.35 18.11
N MET A 210 -12.05 -21.48 18.82
CA MET A 210 -11.57 -22.72 18.22
C MET A 210 -12.52 -23.18 17.10
N PRO A 211 -12.06 -23.35 15.84
CA PRO A 211 -12.90 -23.83 14.75
C PRO A 211 -13.15 -25.35 14.89
N LEU A 212 -14.15 -25.71 15.69
CA LEU A 212 -14.47 -27.11 16.01
C LEU A 212 -14.79 -27.95 14.76
N GLU A 213 -15.29 -27.33 13.69
CA GLU A 213 -15.57 -27.95 12.40
C GLU A 213 -14.32 -28.43 11.66
N LEU A 214 -13.14 -27.92 11.99
CA LEU A 214 -11.87 -28.33 11.39
C LEU A 214 -11.24 -29.52 12.13
N LEU A 215 -11.59 -29.78 13.39
CA LEU A 215 -10.98 -30.86 14.18
C LEU A 215 -11.26 -32.27 13.62
N PRO A 216 -12.51 -32.62 13.20
CA PRO A 216 -12.77 -33.91 12.55
C PRO A 216 -12.00 -34.05 11.23
N LYS A 217 -11.79 -32.96 10.50
CA LYS A 217 -11.08 -32.96 9.22
C LYS A 217 -9.57 -33.15 9.42
N LEU A 218 -9.00 -32.57 10.48
CA LEU A 218 -7.63 -32.82 10.89
C LEU A 218 -7.42 -34.26 11.34
N LEU A 219 -8.38 -34.84 12.09
CA LEU A 219 -8.36 -36.26 12.43
C LEU A 219 -8.37 -37.14 11.18
N ARG A 220 -9.21 -36.80 10.20
CA ARG A 220 -9.28 -37.52 8.94
C ARG A 220 -7.94 -37.48 8.20
N LEU A 221 -7.29 -36.33 8.14
CA LEU A 221 -5.96 -36.19 7.55
C LEU A 221 -4.92 -37.12 8.21
N ILE A 222 -4.93 -37.20 9.54
CA ILE A 222 -4.04 -38.11 10.29
C ILE A 222 -4.34 -39.58 9.96
N GLN A 223 -5.62 -39.95 9.87
CA GLN A 223 -6.04 -41.30 9.48
C GLN A 223 -5.61 -41.65 8.07
N ASP A 224 -5.77 -40.73 7.12
CA ASP A 224 -5.37 -40.91 5.73
C ASP A 224 -3.85 -41.14 5.63
N TYR A 225 -3.03 -40.42 6.41
CA TYR A 225 -1.58 -40.68 6.49
C TYR A 225 -1.26 -42.13 6.85
N PHE A 226 -1.78 -42.61 7.99
CA PHE A 226 -1.45 -43.95 8.47
C PHE A 226 -2.04 -45.05 7.58
N SER A 227 -3.25 -44.84 7.05
CA SER A 227 -3.88 -45.77 6.12
C SER A 227 -3.14 -45.89 4.80
N PHE A 228 -2.68 -44.76 4.23
CA PHE A 228 -1.93 -44.78 2.98
C PHE A 228 -0.53 -45.35 3.17
N LYS A 229 0.14 -45.02 4.29
CA LYS A 229 1.42 -45.59 4.67
C LYS A 229 1.36 -47.11 4.82
N SER A 230 0.41 -47.64 5.60
CA SER A 230 0.29 -49.07 5.86
C SER A 230 -0.09 -49.86 4.61
N ALA A 231 -0.86 -49.26 3.71
CA ALA A 231 -1.20 -49.83 2.41
C ALA A 231 -0.10 -49.65 1.34
N GLY A 232 1.05 -49.05 1.67
CA GLY A 232 2.15 -48.84 0.72
C GLY A 232 1.78 -47.93 -0.46
N LYS A 233 0.82 -47.01 -0.27
CA LYS A 233 0.37 -46.10 -1.34
C LYS A 233 1.33 -44.95 -1.54
N ASP A 234 1.32 -44.38 -2.75
CA ASP A 234 2.09 -43.19 -3.09
C ASP A 234 1.83 -42.03 -2.12
N PHE A 235 2.90 -41.35 -1.68
CA PHE A 235 2.83 -40.24 -0.73
C PHE A 235 2.06 -39.03 -1.29
N GLY A 236 2.01 -38.89 -2.62
CA GLY A 236 1.23 -37.86 -3.31
C GLY A 236 -0.25 -37.90 -2.96
N LEU A 237 -0.82 -39.07 -2.64
CA LEU A 237 -2.23 -39.18 -2.19
C LEU A 237 -2.44 -38.52 -0.81
N PHE A 238 -1.50 -38.71 0.12
CA PHE A 238 -1.54 -38.01 1.39
C PHE A 238 -1.36 -36.50 1.18
N LYS A 239 -0.45 -36.11 0.28
CA LYS A 239 -0.23 -34.70 -0.03
C LYS A 239 -1.47 -34.01 -0.59
N GLN A 240 -2.23 -34.68 -1.47
CA GLN A 240 -3.53 -34.19 -1.94
C GLN A 240 -4.54 -34.00 -0.78
N SER A 241 -4.58 -34.95 0.16
CA SER A 241 -5.44 -34.87 1.34
C SER A 241 -5.03 -33.70 2.25
N ALA A 242 -3.74 -33.47 2.44
CA ALA A 242 -3.20 -32.33 3.19
C ALA A 242 -3.56 -31.00 2.53
N ASN A 243 -3.37 -30.88 1.21
CA ASN A 243 -3.70 -29.67 0.46
C ASN A 243 -5.21 -29.36 0.54
N HIS A 244 -6.06 -30.38 0.46
CA HIS A 244 -7.50 -30.20 0.66
C HIS A 244 -7.82 -29.63 2.06
N PHE A 245 -7.18 -30.16 3.10
CA PHE A 245 -7.33 -29.63 4.46
C PHE A 245 -6.82 -28.18 4.60
N PHE A 246 -5.68 -27.85 4.01
CA PHE A 246 -5.16 -26.47 4.02
C PHE A 246 -6.10 -25.50 3.33
N HIS A 247 -6.71 -25.90 2.21
CA HIS A 247 -7.69 -25.06 1.53
C HIS A 247 -8.96 -24.79 2.36
N LEU A 248 -9.32 -25.70 3.26
CA LEU A 248 -10.41 -25.47 4.22
C LEU A 248 -10.03 -24.45 5.29
N ILE A 249 -8.77 -24.44 5.71
CA ILE A 249 -8.23 -23.44 6.64
C ILE A 249 -8.28 -22.04 6.01
N GLU A 250 -7.88 -21.91 4.74
CA GLU A 250 -7.84 -20.62 4.01
C GLU A 250 -9.20 -19.91 3.93
N LYS A 251 -10.29 -20.69 3.91
CA LYS A 251 -11.67 -20.18 3.88
C LYS A 251 -12.23 -19.81 5.25
N GLY A 252 -11.52 -20.15 6.32
CA GLY A 252 -11.97 -19.91 7.69
C GLY A 252 -11.92 -18.43 8.09
N ASN A 253 -12.63 -18.11 9.18
CA ASN A 253 -12.53 -16.80 9.81
C ASN A 253 -11.10 -16.57 10.33
N VAL A 254 -10.49 -15.43 10.02
CA VAL A 254 -9.11 -15.09 10.39
C VAL A 254 -8.82 -15.28 11.88
N GLY A 255 -9.74 -14.84 12.76
CA GLY A 255 -9.58 -15.00 14.22
C GLY A 255 -9.56 -16.47 14.62
N ASN A 256 -10.52 -17.25 14.14
CA ASN A 256 -10.62 -18.68 14.48
C ASN A 256 -9.43 -19.48 13.95
N ILE A 257 -8.98 -19.19 12.73
CA ILE A 257 -7.78 -19.82 12.16
C ILE A 257 -6.53 -19.46 12.95
N ASN A 258 -6.40 -18.21 13.40
CA ASN A 258 -5.29 -17.83 14.27
C ASN A 258 -5.34 -18.59 15.60
N VAL A 259 -6.51 -18.75 16.22
CA VAL A 259 -6.66 -19.56 17.44
C VAL A 259 -6.23 -21.01 17.19
N LEU A 260 -6.58 -21.60 16.05
CA LEU A 260 -6.13 -22.92 15.64
C LEU A 260 -4.60 -22.96 15.51
N TYR A 261 -3.99 -22.05 14.75
CA TYR A 261 -2.54 -21.96 14.58
C TYR A 261 -1.79 -21.78 15.90
N GLY A 262 -2.35 -21.00 16.83
CA GLY A 262 -1.76 -20.70 18.14
C GLY A 262 -1.81 -21.84 19.16
N GLN A 263 -2.50 -22.96 18.87
CA GLN A 263 -2.58 -24.08 19.80
C GLN A 263 -1.22 -24.69 20.07
N LYS A 264 -0.91 -24.98 21.34
CA LYS A 264 0.36 -25.59 21.74
C LYS A 264 0.22 -27.09 21.94
N ILE A 265 1.07 -27.85 21.26
CA ILE A 265 1.13 -29.31 21.28
C ILE A 265 2.44 -29.75 21.90
N LEU A 266 2.42 -30.81 22.70
CA LEU A 266 3.59 -31.37 23.36
C LEU A 266 4.17 -32.51 22.53
N VAL A 267 5.43 -32.40 22.10
CA VAL A 267 6.19 -33.45 21.39
C VAL A 267 7.49 -33.70 22.14
N GLN A 268 7.72 -34.93 22.61
CA GLN A 268 8.99 -35.34 23.21
C GLN A 268 9.56 -34.31 24.20
N THR A 269 8.71 -33.77 25.09
CA THR A 269 8.96 -32.69 26.09
C THR A 269 8.93 -31.23 25.61
N LYS A 270 9.01 -30.96 24.31
CA LYS A 270 8.94 -29.61 23.76
C LYS A 270 7.51 -29.21 23.42
N LYS A 271 7.09 -28.01 23.82
CA LYS A 271 5.82 -27.41 23.35
C LYS A 271 6.08 -26.68 22.06
N ASP A 272 5.29 -26.99 21.03
CA ASP A 272 5.34 -26.30 19.74
C ASP A 272 3.93 -25.89 19.28
N TYR A 273 3.84 -24.90 18.41
CA TYR A 273 2.57 -24.41 17.87
C TYR A 273 2.01 -25.35 16.80
N LEU A 274 0.68 -25.53 16.72
CA LEU A 274 0.02 -26.37 15.73
C LEU A 274 0.41 -25.96 14.30
N LEU A 275 0.58 -24.66 14.03
CA LEU A 275 1.07 -24.18 12.74
C LEU A 275 2.41 -24.82 12.34
N ASN A 276 3.30 -25.11 13.29
CA ASN A 276 4.60 -25.73 12.97
C ASN A 276 4.43 -27.17 12.48
N PHE A 277 3.43 -27.90 12.98
CA PHE A 277 3.09 -29.22 12.46
C PHE A 277 2.49 -29.14 11.06
N LEU A 278 1.61 -28.16 10.82
CA LEU A 278 1.05 -27.94 9.48
C LEU A 278 2.14 -27.62 8.46
N ILE A 279 3.15 -26.83 8.85
CA ILE A 279 4.32 -26.56 8.00
C ILE A 279 5.16 -27.83 7.81
N THR A 280 5.36 -28.65 8.84
CA THR A 280 6.09 -29.92 8.70
C THR A 280 5.36 -30.88 7.76
N ILE A 281 4.03 -31.01 7.88
CA ILE A 281 3.18 -31.76 6.95
C ILE A 281 3.31 -31.19 5.54
N ASN A 282 3.35 -29.86 5.40
CA ASN A 282 3.48 -29.23 4.10
C ASN A 282 4.84 -29.53 3.43
N ARG A 283 5.92 -29.59 4.21
CA ARG A 283 7.28 -29.82 3.68
C ARG A 283 7.64 -31.28 3.44
N ALA A 284 6.88 -32.21 4.02
CA ALA A 284 7.14 -33.62 3.89
C ALA A 284 7.10 -34.08 2.43
N ARG A 285 8.02 -34.97 2.07
CA ARG A 285 8.08 -35.61 0.75
C ARG A 285 7.91 -37.13 0.82
N ASP A 286 7.78 -37.67 2.02
CA ASP A 286 7.69 -39.09 2.32
C ASP A 286 6.97 -39.35 3.66
N TYR A 287 6.77 -40.63 4.00
CA TYR A 287 6.08 -41.08 5.21
C TYR A 287 6.99 -41.07 6.47
N THR A 288 7.49 -39.89 6.83
CA THR A 288 8.37 -39.65 7.99
C THR A 288 7.72 -38.88 9.14
N LEU A 289 6.42 -38.61 9.08
CA LEU A 289 5.65 -37.75 9.99
C LEU A 289 5.03 -38.45 11.21
N ASP A 290 5.45 -39.67 11.52
CA ASP A 290 4.79 -40.52 12.51
C ASP A 290 4.77 -39.88 13.90
N ASN A 291 5.86 -39.25 14.32
CA ASN A 291 5.97 -38.62 15.64
C ASN A 291 5.06 -37.39 15.74
N GLU A 292 5.08 -36.54 14.73
CA GLU A 292 4.29 -35.32 14.62
C GLU A 292 2.79 -35.62 14.59
N LEU A 293 2.37 -36.58 13.77
CA LEU A 293 0.96 -36.94 13.62
C LEU A 293 0.42 -37.70 14.83
N ASN A 294 1.25 -38.52 15.50
CA ASN A 294 0.85 -39.13 16.78
C ASN A 294 0.68 -38.08 17.89
N ALA A 295 1.58 -37.09 17.97
CA ALA A 295 1.43 -36.00 18.93
C ALA A 295 0.16 -35.16 18.67
N LEU A 296 -0.14 -34.90 17.39
CA LEU A 296 -1.39 -34.26 16.98
C LEU A 296 -2.62 -35.08 17.37
N LEU A 297 -2.57 -36.40 17.19
CA LEU A 297 -3.66 -37.30 17.55
C LEU A 297 -3.94 -37.30 19.06
N VAL A 298 -2.88 -37.34 19.88
CA VAL A 298 -2.99 -37.23 21.35
C VAL A 298 -3.59 -35.89 21.75
N TRP A 299 -3.14 -34.79 21.13
CA TRP A 299 -3.70 -33.47 21.37
C TRP A 299 -5.18 -33.37 20.97
N LEU A 300 -5.57 -33.90 19.80
CA LEU A 300 -6.96 -33.92 19.33
C LEU A 300 -7.88 -34.67 20.31
N LYS A 301 -7.45 -35.84 20.79
CA LYS A 301 -8.19 -36.62 21.79
C LYS A 301 -8.38 -35.85 23.10
N LYS A 302 -7.39 -35.03 23.48
CA LYS A 302 -7.48 -34.18 24.68
C LYS A 302 -8.44 -33.01 24.50
N VAL A 303 -8.38 -32.34 23.34
CA VAL A 303 -9.23 -31.16 23.06
C VAL A 303 -10.68 -31.55 22.80
N HIS A 304 -10.92 -32.69 22.14
CA HIS A 304 -12.25 -33.15 21.80
C HIS A 304 -12.40 -34.67 22.02
N PRO A 305 -12.62 -35.12 23.27
CA PRO A 305 -12.65 -36.55 23.64
C PRO A 305 -13.62 -37.41 22.82
N ALA A 306 -14.74 -36.84 22.34
CA ALA A 306 -15.69 -37.57 21.50
C ALA A 306 -15.11 -38.02 20.14
N LEU A 307 -14.02 -37.41 19.67
CA LEU A 307 -13.28 -37.89 18.49
C LEU A 307 -12.51 -39.19 18.77
N GLY A 308 -12.19 -39.47 20.04
CA GLY A 308 -11.45 -40.67 20.45
C GLY A 308 -12.27 -41.96 20.40
N SER A 309 -13.60 -41.88 20.41
CA SER A 309 -14.49 -43.06 20.40
C SER A 309 -14.66 -43.71 19.02
N SER A 310 -14.06 -43.14 17.97
CA SER A 310 -14.09 -43.72 16.63
C SER A 310 -13.19 -44.96 16.56
N ARG A 311 -13.81 -46.15 16.55
CA ARG A 311 -13.17 -47.49 16.55
C ARG A 311 -12.11 -47.70 15.45
N VAL A 312 -12.04 -46.84 14.44
CA VAL A 312 -11.11 -46.94 13.31
C VAL A 312 -9.63 -46.86 13.73
N LEU A 313 -9.32 -46.28 14.89
CA LEU A 313 -7.92 -46.08 15.33
C LEU A 313 -7.36 -47.19 16.25
N GLU A 314 -8.18 -48.09 16.78
CA GLU A 314 -7.74 -49.10 17.74
C GLU A 314 -7.22 -50.40 17.09
N GLY A 315 -7.49 -50.61 15.79
CA GLY A 315 -7.18 -51.86 15.10
C GLY A 315 -5.72 -52.08 14.70
N ASP A 316 -5.06 -51.09 14.08
CA ASP A 316 -3.77 -51.31 13.40
C ASP A 316 -2.67 -50.28 13.69
N VAL A 317 -3.01 -49.08 14.20
CA VAL A 317 -2.06 -47.94 14.24
C VAL A 317 -1.34 -47.79 15.59
N CYS A 318 -1.85 -48.42 16.65
CA CYS A 318 -1.34 -48.26 18.01
C CYS A 318 -0.86 -49.58 18.64
N ARG A 319 -0.18 -50.45 17.89
CA ARG A 319 0.73 -51.42 18.55
C ARG A 319 2.01 -50.66 18.94
N PRO A 320 2.29 -50.46 20.23
CA PRO A 320 3.53 -49.82 20.64
C PRO A 320 4.70 -50.66 20.12
N ILE A 321 5.64 -50.03 19.42
CA ILE A 321 6.97 -50.62 19.23
C ILE A 321 7.52 -50.87 20.65
N PRO A 322 7.92 -52.10 21.01
CA PRO A 322 8.25 -52.44 22.39
C PRO A 322 9.50 -51.67 22.83
N VAL A 323 9.28 -50.60 23.59
CA VAL A 323 10.32 -49.97 24.39
C VAL A 323 10.47 -50.81 25.65
N GLN A 324 11.62 -51.47 25.80
CA GLN A 324 11.99 -52.14 27.04
C GLN A 324 12.13 -51.11 28.16
N ALA A 325 11.20 -51.07 29.11
CA ALA A 325 11.48 -50.64 30.48
C ALA A 325 10.36 -51.06 31.46
N SER A 326 10.81 -51.82 32.46
CA SER A 326 10.34 -52.00 33.85
C SER A 326 9.01 -51.37 34.29
N SER A 327 8.14 -52.27 34.75
CA SER A 327 6.87 -52.07 35.43
C SER A 327 6.98 -51.44 36.82
N SER A 328 6.10 -50.47 37.10
CA SER A 328 5.44 -50.38 38.41
C SER A 328 4.04 -49.77 38.23
N SER A 329 3.07 -50.49 38.76
CA SER A 329 1.63 -50.26 38.66
C SER A 329 1.09 -49.61 39.92
N SER A 330 0.13 -48.70 39.77
CA SER A 330 -0.86 -48.44 40.82
C SER A 330 -2.14 -47.86 40.20
N SER A 331 -3.22 -48.60 40.39
CA SER A 331 -4.60 -48.37 40.00
C SER A 331 -5.36 -47.55 41.04
N SER A 332 -6.28 -46.69 40.59
CA SER A 332 -7.47 -46.31 41.37
C SER A 332 -8.59 -45.80 40.46
N SER A 333 -9.81 -46.19 40.83
CA SER A 333 -11.06 -46.18 40.08
C SER A 333 -12.07 -45.13 40.60
N SER A 334 -13.16 -44.98 39.83
CA SER A 334 -14.47 -44.36 40.19
C SER A 334 -14.52 -42.82 40.18
N SER A 335 -15.60 -42.11 39.86
CA SER A 335 -17.04 -42.42 39.78
C SER A 335 -17.78 -41.34 38.95
N SER A 336 -19.00 -41.68 38.54
CA SER A 336 -19.99 -40.92 37.78
C SER A 336 -20.76 -39.88 38.63
N SER A 337 -21.27 -38.82 37.99
CA SER A 337 -22.57 -38.22 38.33
C SER A 337 -23.09 -37.28 37.24
N SER A 338 -24.39 -37.36 37.06
CA SER A 338 -25.28 -36.67 36.13
C SER A 338 -25.97 -35.49 36.81
N SER A 339 -26.35 -34.45 36.05
CA SER A 339 -27.57 -33.68 36.31
C SER A 339 -27.91 -32.69 35.17
N SER A 340 -29.19 -32.69 34.85
CA SER A 340 -29.97 -31.94 33.86
C SER A 340 -30.65 -30.68 34.43
N SER A 341 -30.95 -29.66 33.60
CA SER A 341 -32.15 -28.75 33.62
C SER A 341 -31.89 -27.54 32.67
N SER A 342 -32.66 -27.31 31.59
CA SER A 342 -33.92 -26.53 31.45
C SER A 342 -33.79 -25.06 31.90
N SER A 343 -34.29 -23.98 31.28
CA SER A 343 -35.21 -23.69 30.16
C SER A 343 -35.42 -22.15 30.09
N SER A 344 -36.21 -21.65 29.10
CA SER A 344 -36.85 -20.31 28.96
C SER A 344 -35.98 -19.13 28.49
N SER A 345 -36.23 -18.35 27.43
CA SER A 345 -37.41 -17.76 26.71
C SER A 345 -37.82 -16.36 27.20
N SER A 346 -37.64 -15.35 26.34
CA SER A 346 -38.42 -14.08 26.19
C SER A 346 -37.68 -13.21 25.13
N SER A 347 -38.20 -12.73 24.00
CA SER A 347 -39.44 -12.01 23.59
C SER A 347 -39.46 -10.52 23.93
N SER A 348 -39.41 -9.66 22.88
CA SER A 348 -40.03 -8.31 22.69
C SER A 348 -39.05 -7.39 21.93
N SER A 349 -39.22 -7.00 20.65
CA SER A 349 -40.26 -6.22 19.95
C SER A 349 -40.06 -4.69 19.95
N SER A 350 -40.28 -4.08 18.77
CA SER A 350 -40.62 -2.67 18.47
C SER A 350 -39.52 -1.61 18.73
N SER A 351 -39.33 -0.54 17.96
CA SER A 351 -40.27 0.22 17.12
C SER A 351 -39.52 1.10 16.10
N SER A 352 -40.15 1.24 14.95
CA SER A 352 -39.95 2.21 13.87
C SER A 352 -40.29 3.66 14.28
N SER A 353 -39.58 4.64 13.71
CA SER A 353 -40.06 6.01 13.58
C SER A 353 -39.56 6.64 12.27
N SER A 354 -40.50 6.77 11.34
CA SER A 354 -40.46 7.59 10.13
C SER A 354 -40.76 9.05 10.48
N SER A 355 -40.02 9.99 9.88
CA SER A 355 -40.35 11.41 9.94
C SER A 355 -40.35 12.02 8.54
N SER A 356 -41.52 12.53 8.22
CA SER A 356 -41.97 13.05 6.94
C SER A 356 -41.45 14.45 6.63
N SER A 357 -41.37 14.67 5.33
CA SER A 357 -41.15 15.88 4.55
C SER A 357 -42.02 17.08 4.95
N SER A 358 -41.44 18.28 4.87
CA SER A 358 -42.18 19.54 4.70
C SER A 358 -41.49 20.42 3.67
N SER A 359 -42.10 20.52 2.49
CA SER A 359 -41.88 21.53 1.46
C SER A 359 -42.63 22.82 1.82
N PHE A 360 -42.07 23.98 1.47
CA PHE A 360 -42.74 25.21 0.98
C PHE A 360 -41.84 26.43 1.23
N PHE A 361 -41.36 27.07 0.15
CA PHE A 361 -41.36 28.52 -0.10
C PHE A 361 -40.51 28.81 -1.35
N SER A 362 -41.19 29.11 -2.45
CA SER A 362 -40.58 29.63 -3.68
C SER A 362 -40.91 31.12 -3.78
N SER A 363 -39.89 31.97 -3.91
CA SER A 363 -40.04 33.35 -4.37
C SER A 363 -38.82 33.75 -5.22
N PRO A 364 -39.02 34.40 -6.39
CA PRO A 364 -37.96 34.60 -7.36
C PRO A 364 -37.21 35.92 -7.12
N ARG A 365 -35.93 35.86 -6.73
CA ARG A 365 -35.01 37.01 -6.78
C ARG A 365 -34.17 36.96 -8.05
N ARG A 366 -34.51 37.81 -9.02
CA ARG A 366 -33.59 38.23 -10.08
C ARG A 366 -32.41 38.98 -9.44
N ARG A 367 -31.25 38.33 -9.38
CA ARG A 367 -29.95 38.98 -9.24
C ARG A 367 -29.16 38.73 -10.52
N THR A 368 -28.82 39.80 -11.22
CA THR A 368 -27.80 39.81 -12.26
C THR A 368 -26.44 39.58 -11.60
N SER A 369 -26.16 38.32 -11.29
CA SER A 369 -24.81 37.85 -10.96
C SER A 369 -23.97 38.01 -12.22
N THR A 370 -23.06 38.98 -12.23
CA THR A 370 -21.91 39.02 -13.14
C THR A 370 -21.14 37.71 -12.97
N LYS A 371 -21.53 36.71 -13.75
CA LYS A 371 -20.89 35.39 -13.76
C LYS A 371 -19.47 35.64 -14.27
N ILE A 372 -18.50 35.61 -13.36
CA ILE A 372 -17.08 35.65 -13.72
C ILE A 372 -16.89 34.54 -14.75
N SER A 373 -16.62 34.93 -16.00
CA SER A 373 -16.43 34.02 -17.13
C SER A 373 -15.14 33.25 -16.88
N MET A 374 -15.27 32.13 -16.17
CA MET A 374 -14.16 31.25 -15.83
C MET A 374 -13.57 30.64 -17.10
N ASN A 375 -12.24 30.58 -17.20
CA ASN A 375 -11.59 29.93 -18.34
C ASN A 375 -11.88 28.41 -18.28
N PRO A 376 -12.61 27.84 -19.26
CA PRO A 376 -12.99 26.43 -19.22
C PRO A 376 -11.80 25.47 -19.17
N CYS A 377 -10.62 25.88 -19.64
CA CYS A 377 -9.42 25.05 -19.59
C CYS A 377 -8.96 24.78 -18.15
N TYR A 378 -9.06 25.77 -17.25
CA TYR A 378 -8.66 25.61 -15.86
C TYR A 378 -9.59 24.62 -15.15
N GLN A 379 -10.90 24.73 -15.39
CA GLN A 379 -11.88 23.81 -14.83
C GLN A 379 -11.63 22.38 -15.31
N LEU A 380 -11.28 22.19 -16.59
CA LEU A 380 -10.96 20.88 -17.12
C LEU A 380 -9.78 20.25 -16.38
N ILE A 381 -8.64 20.95 -16.31
CA ILE A 381 -7.42 20.44 -15.66
C ILE A 381 -7.68 20.13 -14.17
N VAL A 382 -8.33 21.03 -13.44
CA VAL A 382 -8.64 20.80 -12.03
C VAL A 382 -9.62 19.63 -11.88
N SER A 383 -10.61 19.48 -12.77
CA SER A 383 -11.53 18.33 -12.73
C SER A 383 -10.82 17.00 -12.99
N MET A 384 -9.84 16.96 -13.90
CA MET A 384 -9.02 15.76 -14.15
C MET A 384 -8.24 15.33 -12.91
N MET A 385 -7.81 16.28 -12.07
CA MET A 385 -7.07 16.02 -10.83
C MET A 385 -7.96 15.64 -9.63
N LEU A 386 -9.28 15.85 -9.72
CA LEU A 386 -10.24 15.64 -8.63
C LEU A 386 -11.19 14.47 -8.88
N HIS A 387 -11.50 14.18 -10.14
CA HIS A 387 -12.46 13.13 -10.48
C HIS A 387 -11.87 11.75 -10.20
N GLY A 388 -12.60 10.95 -9.42
CA GLY A 388 -12.24 9.56 -9.13
C GLY A 388 -12.70 8.64 -10.26
N PHE A 389 -11.92 8.56 -11.34
CA PHE A 389 -12.23 7.72 -12.49
C PHE A 389 -12.37 6.25 -12.06
N LYS A 390 -13.53 5.65 -12.34
CA LYS A 390 -13.74 4.22 -12.12
C LYS A 390 -12.98 3.44 -13.19
N ARG A 391 -12.25 2.41 -12.75
CA ARG A 391 -11.33 1.62 -13.57
C ARG A 391 -11.98 0.31 -13.97
N ASP A 392 -11.70 -0.13 -15.20
CA ASP A 392 -11.91 -1.51 -15.60
C ASP A 392 -10.76 -2.39 -15.09
N TRP A 393 -11.06 -3.62 -14.71
CA TRP A 393 -10.09 -4.56 -14.14
C TRP A 393 -9.00 -4.98 -15.15
N PHE A 394 -9.23 -4.76 -16.44
CA PHE A 394 -8.27 -5.06 -17.50
C PHE A 394 -7.39 -3.88 -17.94
N ALA A 395 -7.74 -2.64 -17.59
CA ALA A 395 -7.01 -1.47 -18.06
C ALA A 395 -5.80 -1.16 -17.15
N ALA A 396 -4.62 -0.96 -17.76
CA ALA A 396 -3.43 -0.52 -17.05
C ALA A 396 -3.71 0.80 -16.30
N THR A 397 -3.31 0.87 -15.02
CA THR A 397 -3.55 2.07 -14.21
C THR A 397 -2.60 3.17 -14.66
N CYS A 398 -3.17 4.24 -15.21
CA CYS A 398 -2.43 5.45 -15.56
C CYS A 398 -2.53 6.49 -14.45
N TYR A 399 -1.51 7.34 -14.35
CA TYR A 399 -1.49 8.48 -13.43
C TYR A 399 -1.21 9.77 -14.22
N ILE A 400 -1.83 10.84 -13.76
CA ILE A 400 -1.42 12.21 -14.09
C ILE A 400 -0.85 12.86 -12.84
N ASN A 401 0.19 13.67 -13.05
CA ASN A 401 0.99 14.26 -12.00
C ASN A 401 1.00 15.79 -12.17
N LEU A 402 0.71 16.52 -11.10
CA LEU A 402 0.82 17.98 -11.02
C LEU A 402 1.59 18.32 -9.75
N TRP A 403 2.88 18.64 -9.91
CA TRP A 403 3.78 18.96 -8.81
C TRP A 403 3.90 17.81 -7.80
N ASP A 404 3.32 17.93 -6.60
CA ASP A 404 3.26 16.88 -5.56
C ASP A 404 1.94 16.09 -5.55
N LEU A 405 1.05 16.35 -6.51
CA LEU A 405 -0.26 15.71 -6.62
C LEU A 405 -0.26 14.65 -7.71
N SER A 406 -0.84 13.49 -7.41
CA SER A 406 -1.11 12.44 -8.39
C SER A 406 -2.59 12.09 -8.38
N ASN A 407 -3.17 11.83 -9.54
CA ASN A 407 -4.52 11.28 -9.66
C ASN A 407 -4.51 10.06 -10.60
N PRO A 408 -5.05 8.90 -10.19
CA PRO A 408 -5.27 7.78 -11.10
C PRO A 408 -6.35 8.16 -12.11
N VAL A 409 -6.04 7.97 -13.40
CA VAL A 409 -6.94 8.30 -14.50
C VAL A 409 -6.96 7.17 -15.52
N ILE A 410 -7.96 7.22 -16.41
CA ILE A 410 -7.98 6.38 -17.62
C ILE A 410 -6.96 6.90 -18.65
N PRO A 411 -6.44 6.04 -19.55
CA PRO A 411 -5.41 6.42 -20.52
C PRO A 411 -5.74 7.67 -21.34
N GLU A 412 -7.00 7.87 -21.71
CA GLU A 412 -7.46 8.98 -22.54
C GLU A 412 -7.25 10.32 -21.83
N VAL A 413 -7.60 10.37 -20.54
CA VAL A 413 -7.43 11.58 -19.72
C VAL A 413 -5.95 11.88 -19.52
N ARG A 414 -5.10 10.84 -19.43
CA ARG A 414 -3.64 11.02 -19.42
C ARG A 414 -3.15 11.66 -20.73
N GLU A 415 -3.65 11.22 -21.87
CA GLU A 415 -3.31 11.82 -23.17
C GLU A 415 -3.80 13.25 -23.31
N MET A 416 -5.00 13.57 -22.80
CA MET A 416 -5.48 14.96 -22.73
C MET A 416 -4.54 15.81 -21.87
N TYR A 417 -4.18 15.32 -20.67
CA TYR A 417 -3.33 16.04 -19.72
C TYR A 417 -1.91 16.27 -20.26
N LYS A 418 -1.35 15.30 -20.99
CA LYS A 418 -0.03 15.44 -21.65
C LYS A 418 0.04 16.64 -22.60
N LEU A 419 -1.06 17.02 -23.23
CA LEU A 419 -1.10 18.19 -24.11
C LEU A 419 -0.96 19.51 -23.32
N PHE A 420 -1.44 19.56 -22.08
CA PHE A 420 -1.31 20.75 -21.21
C PHE A 420 0.05 20.83 -20.53
N LEU A 421 0.73 19.71 -20.32
CA LEU A 421 1.92 19.63 -19.47
C LEU A 421 3.05 20.60 -19.86
N PRO A 422 3.43 20.77 -21.16
CA PRO A 422 4.46 21.73 -21.53
C PRO A 422 4.12 23.16 -21.12
N ALA A 423 2.89 23.60 -21.39
CA ALA A 423 2.44 24.95 -21.04
C ALA A 423 2.39 25.17 -19.52
N LEU A 424 2.01 24.15 -18.75
CA LEU A 424 2.00 24.20 -17.28
C LEU A 424 3.41 24.34 -16.70
N LEU A 425 4.36 23.54 -17.18
CA LEU A 425 5.75 23.53 -16.70
C LEU A 425 6.50 24.81 -17.10
N GLU A 426 6.25 25.32 -18.30
CA GLU A 426 6.90 26.52 -18.85
C GLU A 426 6.17 27.83 -18.50
N ASN A 427 5.11 27.75 -17.69
CA ASN A 427 4.31 28.91 -17.25
C ASN A 427 3.70 29.72 -18.41
N ARG A 428 3.27 29.04 -19.49
CA ARG A 428 2.63 29.63 -20.68
C ARG A 428 1.10 29.61 -20.56
N ASP A 429 0.55 30.53 -19.75
CA ASP A 429 -0.89 30.59 -19.46
C ASP A 429 -1.73 30.90 -20.72
N GLU A 430 -1.20 31.77 -21.58
CA GLU A 430 -1.81 32.19 -22.85
C GLU A 430 -2.07 31.03 -23.82
N ASP A 431 -1.25 29.97 -23.77
CA ASP A 431 -1.36 28.81 -24.67
C ASP A 431 -2.48 27.85 -24.25
N LEU A 432 -2.90 27.87 -22.98
CA LEU A 432 -3.85 26.90 -22.44
C LEU A 432 -5.22 26.96 -23.13
N ALA A 433 -5.65 28.13 -23.59
CA ALA A 433 -6.91 28.29 -24.33
C ALA A 433 -6.86 27.56 -25.69
N GLY A 434 -5.73 27.69 -26.41
CA GLY A 434 -5.50 26.99 -27.68
C GLY A 434 -5.43 25.47 -27.48
N ILE A 435 -4.67 25.02 -26.47
CA ILE A 435 -4.56 23.60 -26.13
C ILE A 435 -5.94 23.02 -25.76
N PHE A 436 -6.75 23.77 -24.99
CA PHE A 436 -8.09 23.35 -24.64
C PHE A 436 -9.01 23.23 -25.86
N ALA A 437 -8.93 24.15 -26.82
CA ALA A 437 -9.68 24.03 -28.07
C ALA A 437 -9.30 22.74 -28.82
N SER A 438 -8.00 22.43 -28.92
CA SER A 438 -7.52 21.17 -29.54
C SER A 438 -7.98 19.93 -28.77
N VAL A 439 -7.99 19.96 -27.43
CA VAL A 439 -8.50 18.87 -26.60
C VAL A 439 -10.00 18.68 -26.81
N LYS A 440 -10.77 19.78 -26.87
CA LYS A 440 -12.21 19.73 -27.11
C LYS A 440 -12.53 19.13 -28.47
N GLU A 441 -11.88 19.61 -29.52
CA GLU A 441 -12.03 19.12 -30.89
C GLU A 441 -11.64 17.65 -31.03
N ARG A 442 -10.54 17.24 -30.37
CA ARG A 442 -10.02 15.87 -30.47
C ARG A 442 -10.79 14.85 -29.66
N PHE A 443 -11.23 15.19 -28.45
CA PHE A 443 -11.74 14.20 -27.50
C PHE A 443 -13.25 14.33 -27.21
N PHE A 444 -13.87 15.48 -27.48
CA PHE A 444 -15.26 15.74 -27.09
C PHE A 444 -16.20 16.02 -28.27
N ASP A 445 -15.69 16.32 -29.47
CA ASP A 445 -16.52 16.58 -30.65
C ASP A 445 -16.97 15.28 -31.36
N PRO A 446 -18.30 15.06 -31.49
CA PRO A 446 -18.86 13.80 -31.97
C PRO A 446 -18.70 13.55 -33.47
N ILE A 447 -18.47 14.60 -34.27
CA ILE A 447 -18.43 14.51 -35.74
C ILE A 447 -17.18 13.78 -36.24
N ARG A 448 -16.07 13.87 -35.51
CA ARG A 448 -14.79 13.23 -35.86
C ARG A 448 -14.61 11.83 -35.25
N ASN A 449 -15.38 11.46 -34.24
CA ASN A 449 -15.24 10.18 -33.53
C ASN A 449 -15.98 9.00 -34.19
N LYS A 450 -16.09 8.98 -35.53
CA LYS A 450 -16.65 7.85 -36.28
C LYS A 450 -15.62 6.75 -36.57
N ASP A 451 -14.33 7.04 -36.40
CA ASP A 451 -13.26 6.07 -36.62
C ASP A 451 -13.06 5.23 -35.35
N GLY A 452 -13.86 4.16 -35.23
CA GLY A 452 -13.60 2.85 -34.60
C GLY A 452 -13.09 2.75 -33.15
N PHE A 453 -12.08 3.51 -32.75
CA PHE A 453 -11.38 3.35 -31.49
C PHE A 453 -12.14 3.93 -30.29
N PHE A 454 -12.85 5.06 -30.46
CA PHE A 454 -13.54 5.75 -29.36
C PHE A 454 -14.94 5.21 -29.01
N LEU A 455 -15.56 4.42 -29.90
CA LEU A 455 -16.87 3.80 -29.67
C LEU A 455 -16.85 2.73 -28.55
N TRP A 456 -15.70 2.11 -28.30
CA TRP A 456 -15.55 1.18 -27.18
C TRP A 456 -15.58 1.87 -25.81
N PHE A 457 -15.31 3.18 -25.75
CA PHE A 457 -15.17 3.92 -24.49
C PHE A 457 -16.47 4.56 -23.99
N SER A 458 -17.43 4.84 -24.89
CA SER A 458 -18.79 5.25 -24.48
C SER A 458 -19.58 4.14 -23.76
N SER A 459 -19.07 2.91 -23.79
CA SER A 459 -19.61 1.76 -23.06
C SER A 459 -19.50 1.90 -21.54
N TYR A 460 -18.57 2.72 -21.03
CA TYR A 460 -18.31 2.82 -19.59
C TYR A 460 -19.20 3.88 -18.94
N SER A 461 -20.44 3.49 -18.66
CA SER A 461 -21.48 4.30 -18.00
C SER A 461 -21.03 4.97 -16.70
N ALA A 462 -19.98 4.44 -16.06
CA ALA A 462 -19.47 4.96 -14.80
C ALA A 462 -18.73 6.30 -14.92
N ASN A 463 -18.14 6.62 -16.09
CA ASN A 463 -17.41 7.86 -16.32
C ASN A 463 -18.11 8.80 -17.33
N SER A 464 -19.20 8.37 -17.97
CA SER A 464 -19.93 9.16 -18.97
C SER A 464 -20.42 10.50 -18.43
N GLY A 465 -20.85 10.52 -17.16
CA GLY A 465 -21.29 11.76 -16.50
C GLY A 465 -20.21 12.85 -16.46
N TRP A 466 -18.92 12.48 -16.36
CA TRP A 466 -17.83 13.46 -16.43
C TRP A 466 -17.65 14.00 -17.84
N TYR A 467 -17.67 13.13 -18.87
CA TYR A 467 -17.57 13.56 -20.27
C TYR A 467 -18.72 14.46 -20.70
N ASP A 468 -19.95 14.13 -20.30
CA ASP A 468 -21.12 14.94 -20.57
C ASP A 468 -21.02 16.30 -19.85
N ALA A 469 -20.55 16.32 -18.59
CA ALA A 469 -20.27 17.56 -17.87
C ALA A 469 -19.21 18.42 -18.57
N VAL A 470 -18.14 17.83 -19.11
CA VAL A 470 -17.14 18.59 -19.90
C VAL A 470 -17.76 19.14 -21.18
N ARG A 471 -18.51 18.32 -21.94
CA ARG A 471 -19.14 18.71 -23.20
C ARG A 471 -20.12 19.88 -23.00
N GLU A 472 -20.89 19.82 -21.92
CA GLU A 472 -21.88 20.84 -21.55
C GLU A 472 -21.26 22.07 -20.87
N GLY A 473 -19.96 22.04 -20.53
CA GLY A 473 -19.32 23.09 -19.74
C GLY A 473 -19.88 23.20 -18.32
N ARG A 474 -20.32 22.08 -17.74
CA ARG A 474 -20.94 21.96 -16.41
C ARG A 474 -20.09 21.17 -15.42
N LEU A 475 -18.77 21.34 -15.48
CA LEU A 475 -17.88 20.77 -14.48
C LEU A 475 -18.18 21.38 -13.10
N ASP A 476 -18.45 20.54 -12.09
CA ASP A 476 -18.64 20.96 -10.68
C ASP A 476 -17.28 21.25 -10.02
N VAL A 477 -16.56 22.19 -10.62
CA VAL A 477 -15.24 22.65 -10.16
C VAL A 477 -15.22 24.16 -10.24
N ILE A 478 -14.71 24.76 -9.17
CA ILE A 478 -14.66 26.21 -9.02
C ILE A 478 -13.20 26.67 -9.06
N TRP A 479 -12.96 27.76 -9.78
CA TRP A 479 -11.67 28.43 -9.86
C TRP A 479 -11.74 29.84 -9.26
N PHE A 480 -10.73 30.22 -8.49
CA PHE A 480 -10.51 31.61 -8.11
C PHE A 480 -9.01 31.92 -8.16
N GLU A 481 -8.69 33.21 -8.33
CA GLU A 481 -7.33 33.67 -8.13
C GLU A 481 -6.91 33.50 -6.67
N PRO A 482 -5.73 32.94 -6.38
CA PRO A 482 -5.36 32.57 -5.01
C PRO A 482 -5.35 33.73 -4.00
N GLU A 483 -5.13 34.96 -4.45
CA GLU A 483 -5.15 36.14 -3.59
C GLU A 483 -6.54 36.38 -2.99
N LEU A 484 -7.60 36.03 -3.72
CA LEU A 484 -8.98 36.13 -3.23
C LEU A 484 -9.22 35.22 -2.04
N PHE A 485 -8.64 34.00 -2.05
CA PHE A 485 -8.80 33.05 -0.95
C PHE A 485 -8.31 33.62 0.36
N LEU A 486 -7.11 34.20 0.36
CA LEU A 486 -6.52 34.71 1.59
C LEU A 486 -7.31 35.92 2.11
N ASN A 487 -7.71 36.83 1.22
CA ASN A 487 -8.49 38.01 1.59
C ASN A 487 -9.87 37.65 2.17
N ALA A 488 -10.58 36.71 1.51
CA ALA A 488 -11.91 36.29 1.95
C ALA A 488 -11.86 35.45 3.23
N LEU A 489 -10.97 34.46 3.30
CA LEU A 489 -11.02 33.41 4.32
C LEU A 489 -10.39 33.80 5.65
N ILE A 490 -9.50 34.80 5.69
CA ILE A 490 -8.99 35.35 6.97
C ILE A 490 -10.16 35.90 7.79
N ASN A 491 -11.05 36.66 7.14
CA ASN A 491 -12.19 37.32 7.76
C ASN A 491 -13.46 36.46 7.76
N PHE A 492 -13.40 35.25 7.21
CA PHE A 492 -14.55 34.36 7.19
C PHE A 492 -14.80 33.78 8.60
N GLU A 493 -16.03 33.99 9.09
CA GLU A 493 -16.53 33.49 10.36
C GLU A 493 -17.44 32.27 10.11
N PRO A 494 -16.91 31.04 10.18
CA PRO A 494 -17.72 29.86 9.97
C PRO A 494 -18.62 29.58 11.18
N ALA A 495 -19.76 28.92 10.93
CA ALA A 495 -20.69 28.51 11.99
C ALA A 495 -20.07 27.49 12.97
N GLY A 496 -19.07 26.72 12.54
CA GLY A 496 -18.45 25.65 13.32
C GLY A 496 -16.93 25.79 13.49
N LYS A 497 -16.42 25.38 14.66
CA LYS A 497 -14.97 25.33 14.95
C LYS A 497 -14.20 24.43 13.97
N THR A 498 -14.81 23.31 13.55
CA THR A 498 -14.21 22.37 12.59
C THR A 498 -13.88 23.04 11.27
N VAL A 499 -14.81 23.85 10.74
CA VAL A 499 -14.63 24.58 9.48
C VAL A 499 -13.51 25.61 9.62
N LYS A 500 -13.38 26.31 10.76
CA LYS A 500 -12.26 27.24 10.97
C LYS A 500 -10.91 26.53 10.95
N THR A 501 -10.82 25.35 11.54
CA THR A 501 -9.61 24.52 11.49
C THR A 501 -9.28 24.09 10.07
N GLN A 502 -10.29 23.69 9.27
CA GLN A 502 -10.10 23.36 7.86
C GLN A 502 -9.65 24.56 7.03
N ILE A 503 -10.24 25.75 7.26
CA ILE A 503 -9.82 27.01 6.65
C ILE A 503 -8.35 27.30 6.96
N ASN A 504 -7.94 27.24 8.23
CA ASN A 504 -6.55 27.46 8.62
C ASN A 504 -5.61 26.45 7.93
N SER A 505 -6.02 25.17 7.85
CA SER A 505 -5.23 24.16 7.14
C SER A 505 -5.08 24.48 5.65
N PHE A 506 -6.13 24.98 5.00
CA PHE A 506 -6.07 25.40 3.60
C PHE A 506 -5.20 26.65 3.40
N LEU A 507 -5.31 27.66 4.27
CA LEU A 507 -4.48 28.86 4.22
C LEU A 507 -2.99 28.54 4.45
N ASP A 508 -2.68 27.60 5.34
CA ASP A 508 -1.31 27.08 5.53
C ASP A 508 -0.78 26.44 4.22
N ILE A 509 -1.61 25.69 3.49
CA ILE A 509 -1.25 25.09 2.18
C ILE A 509 -1.02 26.18 1.13
N LEU A 510 -1.90 27.20 1.07
CA LEU A 510 -1.78 28.31 0.13
C LEU A 510 -0.46 29.05 0.33
N ILE A 511 -0.19 29.49 1.56
CA ILE A 511 1.04 30.22 1.91
C ILE A 511 2.26 29.37 1.61
N ARG A 512 2.25 28.08 1.98
CA ARG A 512 3.34 27.17 1.66
C ARG A 512 3.58 27.04 0.16
N THR A 513 2.51 27.00 -0.65
CA THR A 513 2.60 26.92 -2.12
C THR A 513 3.28 28.16 -2.70
N TYR A 514 2.85 29.34 -2.27
CA TYR A 514 3.39 30.61 -2.74
C TYR A 514 4.75 30.96 -2.14
N ALA A 515 5.18 30.28 -1.08
CA ALA A 515 6.55 30.35 -0.57
C ALA A 515 7.57 29.60 -1.45
N GLN A 516 7.12 28.78 -2.41
CA GLN A 516 8.02 28.04 -3.31
C GLN A 516 8.48 28.89 -4.50
N GLY A 517 9.60 28.48 -5.12
CA GLY A 517 10.19 29.14 -6.29
C GLY A 517 9.63 28.69 -7.64
N ASP A 518 8.60 27.85 -7.67
CA ASP A 518 8.06 27.22 -8.89
C ASP A 518 7.20 28.14 -9.76
N SER A 519 6.80 27.63 -10.93
CA SER A 519 5.87 28.25 -11.90
C SER A 519 4.60 28.79 -11.23
N GLU A 520 4.26 30.06 -11.50
CA GLU A 520 3.05 30.72 -10.95
C GLU A 520 1.77 30.01 -11.38
N LEU A 521 1.73 29.49 -12.61
CA LEU A 521 0.62 28.71 -13.12
C LEU A 521 0.44 27.41 -12.33
N LEU A 522 1.53 26.68 -12.03
CA LEU A 522 1.47 25.48 -11.19
C LEU A 522 0.98 25.78 -9.77
N LYS A 523 1.42 26.90 -9.18
CA LYS A 523 0.93 27.37 -7.87
C LYS A 523 -0.58 27.62 -7.89
N ARG A 524 -1.08 28.33 -8.90
CA ARG A 524 -2.52 28.60 -9.09
C ARG A 524 -3.33 27.31 -9.18
N PHE A 525 -2.88 26.34 -9.99
CA PHE A 525 -3.54 25.04 -10.09
C PHE A 525 -3.52 24.24 -8.80
N ARG A 526 -2.36 24.13 -8.15
CA ARG A 526 -2.21 23.39 -6.89
C ARG A 526 -3.16 23.93 -5.82
N VAL A 527 -3.19 25.25 -5.62
CA VAL A 527 -4.09 25.89 -4.65
C VAL A 527 -5.56 25.63 -4.98
N ASN A 528 -5.96 25.77 -6.25
CA ASN A 528 -7.34 25.51 -6.65
C ASN A 528 -7.75 24.04 -6.50
N ILE A 529 -6.85 23.08 -6.74
CA ILE A 529 -7.12 21.66 -6.49
C ILE A 529 -7.36 21.42 -4.99
N PHE A 530 -6.51 21.96 -4.11
CA PHE A 530 -6.70 21.85 -2.66
C PHE A 530 -7.97 22.55 -2.18
N PHE A 531 -8.31 23.71 -2.77
CA PHE A 531 -9.53 24.43 -2.44
C PHE A 531 -10.79 23.62 -2.76
N ASN A 532 -10.85 23.00 -3.94
CA ASN A 532 -11.99 22.16 -4.30
C ASN A 532 -12.10 20.89 -3.42
N LYS A 533 -10.96 20.26 -3.07
CA LYS A 533 -10.96 19.16 -2.08
C LYS A 533 -11.49 19.62 -0.72
N PHE A 534 -11.15 20.84 -0.32
CA PHE A 534 -11.66 21.46 0.90
C PHE A 534 -13.18 21.71 0.79
N LEU A 535 -13.68 22.28 -0.31
CA LEU A 535 -15.11 22.51 -0.51
C LEU A 535 -15.95 21.21 -0.49
N GLN A 536 -15.41 20.10 -0.98
CA GLN A 536 -16.08 18.80 -0.93
C GLN A 536 -16.29 18.26 0.49
N GLN A 537 -15.55 18.79 1.48
CA GLN A 537 -15.68 18.41 2.90
C GLN A 537 -16.65 19.31 3.68
N LEU A 538 -17.13 20.40 3.08
CA LEU A 538 -18.01 21.35 3.74
C LEU A 538 -19.48 20.95 3.57
N ALA A 539 -20.30 21.35 4.55
CA ALA A 539 -21.74 21.31 4.39
C ALA A 539 -22.18 22.24 3.23
N PRO A 540 -23.27 21.93 2.51
CA PRO A 540 -23.72 22.73 1.37
C PRO A 540 -23.90 24.23 1.70
N GLN A 541 -24.41 24.54 2.89
CA GLN A 541 -24.61 25.92 3.34
C GLN A 541 -23.29 26.68 3.57
N ASP A 542 -22.29 26.02 4.17
CA ASP A 542 -20.95 26.61 4.37
C ASP A 542 -20.25 26.81 3.03
N LYS A 543 -20.36 25.82 2.11
CA LYS A 543 -19.85 25.91 0.74
C LYS A 543 -20.44 27.11 0.01
N GLU A 544 -21.77 27.29 0.04
CA GLU A 544 -22.44 28.41 -0.61
C GLU A 544 -22.03 29.76 0.01
N SER A 545 -22.03 29.86 1.33
CA SER A 545 -21.64 31.08 2.05
C SER A 545 -20.20 31.49 1.73
N MET A 546 -19.29 30.52 1.62
CA MET A 546 -17.90 30.74 1.28
C MET A 546 -17.71 31.18 -0.18
N ILE A 547 -18.44 30.58 -1.11
CA ILE A 547 -18.43 30.99 -2.53
C ILE A 547 -18.92 32.43 -2.66
N VAL A 548 -19.99 32.79 -1.95
CA VAL A 548 -20.51 34.17 -1.92
C VAL A 548 -19.48 35.14 -1.35
N ALA A 549 -18.79 34.77 -0.27
CA ALA A 549 -17.72 35.59 0.31
C ALA A 549 -16.58 35.84 -0.70
N LEU A 550 -16.13 34.80 -1.41
CA LEU A 550 -15.09 34.91 -2.44
C LEU A 550 -15.53 35.79 -3.61
N GLN A 551 -16.76 35.65 -4.07
CA GLN A 551 -17.33 36.45 -5.16
C GLN A 551 -17.51 37.93 -4.78
N SER A 552 -17.62 38.24 -3.49
CA SER A 552 -17.75 39.62 -3.01
C SER A 552 -16.41 40.36 -2.90
N CYS A 553 -15.28 39.66 -3.02
CA CYS A 553 -13.95 40.26 -2.90
C CYS A 553 -13.49 40.91 -4.21
N SER A 554 -12.85 42.08 -4.10
CA SER A 554 -12.17 42.71 -5.23
C SER A 554 -10.82 42.05 -5.47
N LEU A 555 -10.56 41.61 -6.72
CA LEU A 555 -9.29 40.98 -7.10
C LEU A 555 -8.12 41.96 -6.99
N ASP A 556 -8.29 43.20 -7.41
CA ASP A 556 -7.21 44.22 -7.38
C ASP A 556 -6.80 44.55 -5.95
N GLU A 557 -7.79 44.65 -5.04
CA GLU A 557 -7.54 44.84 -3.62
C GLU A 557 -6.87 43.62 -3.01
N SER A 558 -7.35 42.42 -3.35
CA SER A 558 -6.78 41.16 -2.85
C SER A 558 -5.33 40.97 -3.27
N ARG A 559 -4.98 41.35 -4.51
CA ARG A 559 -3.58 41.35 -5.00
C ARG A 559 -2.70 42.33 -4.23
N LYS A 560 -3.16 43.56 -4.05
CA LYS A 560 -2.43 44.57 -3.25
C LYS A 560 -2.23 44.12 -1.80
N ASN A 561 -3.23 43.46 -1.23
CA ASN A 561 -3.22 43.02 0.16
C ASN A 561 -2.69 41.60 0.37
N PHE A 562 -2.21 40.90 -0.66
CA PHE A 562 -1.85 39.49 -0.53
C PHE A 562 -0.74 39.24 0.52
N LEU A 563 0.38 39.97 0.43
CA LEU A 563 1.48 39.86 1.40
C LEU A 563 1.13 40.44 2.79
N PRO A 564 0.44 41.59 2.91
CA PRO A 564 -0.12 42.03 4.19
C PRO A 564 -0.99 40.97 4.86
N ASN A 565 -1.88 40.34 4.10
CA ASN A 565 -2.77 39.29 4.58
C ASN A 565 -1.99 38.03 4.99
N CYS A 566 -0.94 37.65 4.26
CA CYS A 566 -0.04 36.56 4.67
C CYS A 566 0.63 36.88 6.01
N THR A 567 1.11 38.11 6.17
CA THR A 567 1.77 38.60 7.38
C THR A 567 0.83 38.54 8.57
N GLN A 568 -0.39 39.07 8.41
CA GLN A 568 -1.43 39.06 9.43
C GLN A 568 -1.82 37.63 9.82
N TYR A 569 -2.04 36.75 8.84
CA TYR A 569 -2.42 35.37 9.09
C TYR A 569 -1.34 34.61 9.85
N ILE A 570 -0.07 34.69 9.41
CA ILE A 570 1.04 34.04 10.11
C ILE A 570 1.17 34.60 11.52
N ALA A 571 1.14 35.93 11.72
CA ALA A 571 1.19 36.54 13.05
C ALA A 571 0.09 35.99 13.97
N ASN A 572 -1.16 35.95 13.51
CA ASN A 572 -2.29 35.43 14.27
C ASN A 572 -2.11 33.95 14.63
N ARG A 573 -1.57 33.14 13.71
CA ARG A 573 -1.27 31.72 13.97
C ARG A 573 -0.18 31.55 15.02
N LEU A 574 0.88 32.35 14.96
CA LEU A 574 1.96 32.30 15.95
C LEU A 574 1.46 32.76 17.33
N ASP A 575 0.65 33.82 17.41
CA ASP A 575 0.06 34.27 18.69
C ASP A 575 -0.84 33.20 19.30
N TYR A 576 -1.71 32.59 18.50
CA TYR A 576 -2.58 31.50 18.94
C TYR A 576 -1.75 30.33 19.53
N MET A 577 -0.73 29.86 18.82
CA MET A 577 0.12 28.75 19.26
C MET A 577 0.93 29.11 20.51
N TYR A 578 1.37 30.36 20.62
CA TYR A 578 2.10 30.84 21.79
C TYR A 578 1.19 30.92 23.02
N ARG A 579 -0.03 31.47 22.84
CA ARG A 579 -1.03 31.58 23.90
C ARG A 579 -1.49 30.22 24.41
N GLU A 580 -1.73 29.27 23.50
CA GLU A 580 -2.08 27.89 23.86
C GLU A 580 -0.98 27.23 24.71
N LYS A 581 0.30 27.50 24.41
CA LYS A 581 1.42 26.88 25.10
C LYS A 581 1.83 27.56 26.40
N TYR A 582 1.78 28.89 26.46
CA TYR A 582 2.37 29.68 27.55
C TYR A 582 1.34 30.53 28.33
N GLY A 583 0.07 30.54 27.91
CA GLY A 583 -0.99 31.34 28.55
C GLY A 583 -0.80 32.85 28.41
N LYS A 584 0.15 33.30 27.59
CA LYS A 584 0.47 34.72 27.36
C LYS A 584 0.32 35.05 25.88
N ILE A 585 0.04 36.31 25.58
CA ILE A 585 0.11 36.83 24.21
C ILE A 585 1.60 36.91 23.84
N LEU A 586 1.96 36.50 22.63
CA LEU A 586 3.32 36.73 22.14
C LEU A 586 3.46 38.25 22.03
N SER A 587 4.15 38.87 23.00
CA SER A 587 4.29 40.33 23.09
C SER A 587 4.60 40.94 21.71
N SER A 588 4.13 42.17 21.46
CA SER A 588 4.37 42.98 20.25
C SER A 588 5.85 43.10 19.84
N SER A 589 6.77 42.60 20.65
CA SER A 589 8.19 42.37 20.36
C SER A 589 8.44 41.46 19.15
N VAL A 590 7.49 40.62 18.73
CA VAL A 590 7.55 39.88 17.44
C VAL A 590 6.76 40.63 16.35
N GLU A 591 6.65 41.95 16.44
CA GLU A 591 6.43 42.79 15.26
C GLU A 591 7.69 42.71 14.39
N VAL A 592 7.73 41.71 13.51
CA VAL A 592 8.74 41.54 12.44
C VAL A 592 8.84 42.78 11.53
N THR A 593 7.99 43.78 11.75
CA THR A 593 7.74 44.91 10.85
C THR A 593 8.11 46.28 11.36
N ARG A 594 8.66 46.50 12.57
CA ARG A 594 8.80 47.89 13.06
C ARG A 594 10.15 48.40 13.56
N LYS A 595 11.05 47.57 14.08
CA LYS A 595 12.28 48.11 14.71
C LYS A 595 13.46 47.13 14.67
N ASP A 596 13.84 46.67 13.48
CA ASP A 596 15.21 46.24 13.32
C ASP A 596 16.01 47.49 12.89
N PRO A 597 16.75 48.15 13.79
CA PRO A 597 17.39 49.44 13.49
C PRO A 597 18.43 49.37 12.36
N GLU A 598 18.84 48.16 11.96
CA GLU A 598 19.78 47.93 10.86
C GLU A 598 19.11 47.48 9.55
N SER A 599 17.82 47.12 9.56
CA SER A 599 17.09 46.64 8.39
C SER A 599 16.01 47.66 7.99
N THR A 600 16.41 48.69 7.23
CA THR A 600 15.51 49.71 6.67
C THR A 600 14.62 49.21 5.53
N THR A 601 14.51 47.90 5.27
CA THR A 601 13.66 47.38 4.19
C THR A 601 12.18 47.50 4.57
N PRO A 602 11.39 48.37 3.90
CA PRO A 602 9.97 48.50 4.16
C PRO A 602 9.24 47.19 3.89
N LEU A 603 8.07 46.96 4.51
CA LEU A 603 7.21 45.79 4.24
C LEU A 603 6.91 45.61 2.74
N GLU A 604 6.95 46.70 1.97
CA GLU A 604 6.82 46.74 0.51
C GLU A 604 7.95 46.01 -0.25
N SER A 605 9.03 45.61 0.43
CA SER A 605 10.20 44.96 -0.17
C SER A 605 10.08 43.43 -0.28
N PHE A 606 9.12 42.80 0.40
CA PHE A 606 8.96 41.34 0.32
C PHE A 606 8.43 40.95 -1.05
N LYS A 607 9.14 40.06 -1.74
CA LYS A 607 8.75 39.59 -3.09
C LYS A 607 7.77 38.41 -3.05
N ASN A 608 7.78 37.60 -1.99
CA ASN A 608 6.92 36.43 -1.84
C ASN A 608 6.78 36.01 -0.35
N PRO A 609 5.82 35.12 -0.03
CA PRO A 609 5.66 34.58 1.33
C PRO A 609 6.87 33.83 1.90
N GLY A 610 7.79 33.33 1.07
CA GLY A 610 9.01 32.65 1.53
C GLY A 610 9.93 33.58 2.33
N PHE A 611 10.21 34.77 1.80
CA PHE A 611 11.00 35.79 2.52
C PHE A 611 10.34 36.24 3.83
N LEU A 612 9.01 36.29 3.85
CA LEU A 612 8.24 36.60 5.04
C LEU A 612 8.44 35.53 6.13
N ILE A 613 8.31 34.25 5.77
CA ILE A 613 8.51 33.13 6.70
C ILE A 613 9.93 33.13 7.28
N ASP A 614 10.94 33.39 6.45
CA ASP A 614 12.33 33.45 6.93
C ASP A 614 12.61 34.65 7.81
N SER A 615 11.90 35.76 7.61
CA SER A 615 11.96 36.93 8.50
C SER A 615 11.37 36.61 9.88
N TYR A 616 10.24 35.90 9.95
CA TYR A 616 9.71 35.37 11.22
C TYR A 616 10.70 34.42 11.90
N LYS A 617 11.32 33.49 11.17
CA LYS A 617 12.34 32.59 11.74
C LYS A 617 13.52 33.37 12.33
N ARG A 618 14.02 34.39 11.63
CA ARG A 618 15.11 35.25 12.14
C ARG A 618 14.69 35.98 13.42
N ALA A 619 13.50 36.58 13.44
CA ALA A 619 12.98 37.25 14.63
C ALA A 619 12.84 36.29 15.82
N LEU A 620 12.35 35.06 15.60
CA LEU A 620 12.27 34.06 16.65
C LEU A 620 13.64 33.61 17.17
N ARG A 621 14.66 33.51 16.30
CA ARG A 621 16.04 33.24 16.76
C ARG A 621 16.57 34.37 17.65
N ASN A 622 16.32 35.62 17.30
CA ASN A 622 16.81 36.78 18.04
C ASN A 622 16.24 36.87 19.46
N ILE A 623 15.00 36.42 19.69
CA ILE A 623 14.41 36.35 21.03
C ILE A 623 14.79 35.07 21.81
N GLY A 624 15.74 34.28 21.29
CA GLY A 624 16.20 33.05 21.94
C GLY A 624 15.19 31.91 21.94
N MET A 625 14.18 31.93 21.05
CA MET A 625 13.23 30.82 20.96
C MET A 625 13.92 29.58 20.39
N GLN A 626 13.87 28.48 21.15
CA GLN A 626 14.47 27.21 20.75
C GLN A 626 13.85 26.65 19.45
N THR A 627 14.70 26.03 18.64
CA THR A 627 14.35 25.36 17.38
C THR A 627 13.36 24.20 17.56
N ASP A 628 13.22 23.67 18.76
CA ASP A 628 12.32 22.53 19.03
C ASP A 628 10.88 22.95 19.38
N SER A 629 10.60 24.26 19.45
CA SER A 629 9.25 24.75 19.72
C SER A 629 8.25 24.40 18.61
N SER A 630 6.98 24.21 18.98
CA SER A 630 5.88 23.97 18.03
C SER A 630 5.77 25.09 17.00
N ILE A 631 6.05 26.33 17.42
CA ILE A 631 6.09 27.54 16.58
C ILE A 631 7.20 27.45 15.53
N TRP A 632 8.42 27.06 15.92
CA TRP A 632 9.52 26.85 14.97
C TRP A 632 9.20 25.73 13.97
N LYS A 633 8.63 24.63 14.46
CA LYS A 633 8.18 23.50 13.61
C LYS A 633 7.12 23.94 12.60
N TYR A 634 6.20 24.83 12.99
CA TYR A 634 5.20 25.39 12.09
C TYR A 634 5.83 26.23 10.97
N LEU A 635 6.70 27.19 11.29
CA LEU A 635 7.38 28.01 10.27
C LEU A 635 8.29 27.17 9.37
N THR A 636 8.95 26.16 9.94
CA THR A 636 9.76 25.21 9.18
C THR A 636 8.89 24.39 8.23
N LYS A 637 7.69 23.97 8.66
CA LYS A 637 6.70 23.28 7.82
C LYS A 637 6.21 24.17 6.68
N LEU A 638 5.93 25.46 6.93
CA LEU A 638 5.50 26.40 5.88
C LEU A 638 6.60 26.65 4.85
N ALA A 639 7.86 26.69 5.27
CA ALA A 639 9.00 26.88 4.37
C ALA A 639 9.51 25.59 3.72
N LYS A 640 9.03 24.42 4.16
CA LYS A 640 9.55 23.13 3.68
C LYS A 640 9.30 23.00 2.17
N PRO A 641 10.35 22.75 1.36
CA PRO A 641 10.20 22.52 -0.07
C PRO A 641 9.08 21.54 -0.38
N ILE A 642 8.27 21.87 -1.39
CA ILE A 642 7.30 20.93 -1.96
C ILE A 642 8.05 20.16 -3.05
N LEU A 643 8.43 18.92 -2.71
CA LEU A 643 9.10 18.02 -3.64
C LEU A 643 8.12 17.59 -4.73
N SER A 644 8.55 17.59 -5.99
CA SER A 644 7.78 16.97 -7.06
C SER A 644 7.66 15.46 -6.84
N LEU A 645 6.74 14.80 -7.54
CA LEU A 645 6.66 13.33 -7.47
C LEU A 645 7.95 12.66 -7.94
N ASP A 646 8.62 13.23 -8.96
CA ASP A 646 9.90 12.73 -9.44
C ASP A 646 11.00 12.97 -8.39
N ASP A 647 11.00 14.09 -7.68
CA ASP A 647 11.90 14.33 -6.54
C ASP A 647 11.61 13.40 -5.37
N LEU A 648 10.34 13.06 -5.13
CA LEU A 648 9.95 12.10 -4.09
C LEU A 648 10.37 10.68 -4.46
N GLU A 649 10.25 10.30 -5.73
CA GLU A 649 10.74 9.03 -6.24
C GLU A 649 12.27 8.98 -6.26
N ALA A 650 12.93 10.07 -6.66
CA ALA A 650 14.39 10.21 -6.61
C ALA A 650 14.90 10.23 -5.17
N ALA A 651 14.22 10.90 -4.23
CA ALA A 651 14.55 10.87 -2.81
C ALA A 651 14.33 9.48 -2.21
N ARG A 652 13.29 8.77 -2.66
CA ARG A 652 13.03 7.39 -2.26
C ARG A 652 14.08 6.43 -2.82
N SER A 653 14.53 6.64 -4.06
CA SER A 653 15.56 5.81 -4.69
C SER A 653 16.98 6.15 -4.24
N SER A 654 17.23 7.39 -3.80
CA SER A 654 18.53 7.86 -3.28
C SER A 654 18.68 7.76 -1.77
N GLN A 655 17.61 7.45 -1.02
CA GLN A 655 17.76 7.09 0.38
C GLN A 655 18.71 5.89 0.47
N PRO A 656 19.81 5.97 1.25
CA PRO A 656 20.71 4.83 1.43
C PRO A 656 19.86 3.65 1.81
N PHE A 657 19.98 2.59 1.01
CA PHE A 657 19.10 1.43 1.04
C PHE A 657 18.95 0.99 2.49
N MET A 658 17.80 1.29 3.08
CA MET A 658 17.47 0.75 4.38
C MET A 658 17.13 -0.69 4.09
N GLY A 659 18.14 -1.54 4.26
CA GLY A 659 17.97 -2.97 4.40
C GLY A 659 16.87 -3.33 5.40
N TYR A 660 16.61 -4.62 5.40
CA TYR A 660 15.59 -5.32 6.16
C TYR A 660 14.95 -4.54 7.32
N LEU A 661 13.67 -4.17 7.18
CA LEU A 661 12.86 -3.54 8.23
C LEU A 661 13.43 -2.22 8.80
N GLY A 662 14.33 -1.54 8.08
CA GLY A 662 14.96 -0.30 8.53
C GLY A 662 16.38 -0.47 9.07
N ALA A 663 17.03 -1.61 8.85
CA ALA A 663 18.46 -1.77 9.10
C ALA A 663 19.24 -1.07 7.97
N PRO A 664 20.16 -0.12 8.23
CA PRO A 664 21.03 0.39 7.17
C PRO A 664 21.83 -0.77 6.57
N THR A 665 21.82 -0.94 5.24
CA THR A 665 22.79 -1.83 4.58
C THR A 665 24.17 -1.24 4.55
#